data_AF-A0A925ZLW8-F1
#
_entry.id   AF-A0A925ZLW8-F1
#
_cell.length_a   1.000
_cell.length_b   1.000
_cell.length_c   1.000
_cell.angle_alpha   90.00
_cell.angle_beta   90.00
_cell.angle_gamma   90.00
#
_symmetry.space_group_name_H-M   'P 1'
#
loop_
_entity.id
_entity.type
_entity.pdbx_description
1 polymer ?
#
loop_
_entity_poly.entity_id
_entity_poly.type
_entity_poly.pdbx_seq_one_letter_code
_entity_poly.pdbx_strand_id
1 'polypeptide(L)'
;MSSAPSARPTSSPAAPKAGSSRSFPRATPLFVVGSLLAALGLTAWGETHAGGQRHDPRSHTRLSAASDATELRVLDWTLWNISKYYVEPDRIDPRKMTLAGLQALENDIAEVLIEPVGNDKVRVRVGTAEQEFDIGSVEALWAVGPHVREVFRFVTRNVSLSADEQQDAEYAIVAGVLATLDPHTNLLRPADFADMKASTKGSFGGLGIEVGMREGVITVIRVIEGNPASKVDMQPGDRIVQIDAESTVTMSINDAVSRLRGAPGTTVTVHVARDGLERAKPLKITRARITLDSVIGEVLTNTDASGKAHKVGLVQIPRNFAETTAAELRAKLDEFQAAGVEGIVLDLRDNPGGLLNAAVDVADAFLSAGTIVSTVGVSSPREESSANGRYDFPDLPLVVLVDQGSASASEIVAGALRNLGRAVVIGRRTFGKGSVQVLHERKVADKELALKLTIAQYLTPGDVSIQSVGVPPDIETVPVWIGSEHIAYFGRDRFELLREESLSQHLVSNATLHDKTAFGPLYFLDRGSVGNGEDEVPQGEDEGDDESAKAKPPADAKKKGSKKAPKTVSRMEMLLEDAEIRIARDLVLAAKSSSRDDILANVDGFVRAQTDTEQTRIAGSLGKRGIDWARGPDKQTGAPKLDIKVASDKPGNVIKGGEKGMVTVTVTNSGDATAWQVRAITDSDYRYFDERELMFGRIDPGQTKTYAVKLSVSEHELSRTDRIDFHFFDQHGSKLVAGSQTSIDVSAQGLARPQFAFGYQVIDDEKAGKNIQGNGDGALQVGERVKLRVFVKNVGDSAALDTWVTLRNLAGESVFLHSGRERLQKLEPGVVRSVDLDVEVMKESEIGLELLQVSVSDNKIAEVLTDNLAFDLAAPVVKLGAQSGAAITRAAVDLYASPVGATRVVGHAPAGTKLAATATADGWVRVELADDGFAFARAADVELGGKAPGKPGDVEVVFGVSPPKISLTSSPTRTDGETVKLAGTAIDEDALRDVFITVINPSRDIFGEGEKVFYVANKDASTGKLDFSAEVPLTPGNNLVEIHARQ
;
A
#
# COMPACT_ATOMS: atom_id res chain seq x y z
N MET A 1 24.08 66.80 -23.07
CA MET A 1 23.08 67.57 -22.30
C MET A 1 21.77 66.78 -22.27
N SER A 2 21.28 66.51 -21.06
CA SER A 2 19.88 66.27 -20.65
C SER A 2 19.03 65.13 -21.24
N SER A 3 18.76 64.14 -20.36
CA SER A 3 17.44 63.61 -19.92
C SER A 3 16.36 63.09 -20.89
N ALA A 4 15.87 61.89 -20.54
CA ALA A 4 14.64 61.17 -20.96
C ALA A 4 13.32 61.97 -20.69
N PRO A 5 12.08 61.50 -21.03
CA PRO A 5 11.45 60.26 -20.48
C PRO A 5 10.35 59.50 -21.31
N SER A 6 10.04 58.25 -20.87
CA SER A 6 8.73 57.52 -20.72
C SER A 6 7.69 57.43 -21.88
N ALA A 7 6.80 56.43 -22.06
CA ALA A 7 6.29 55.26 -21.32
C ALA A 7 5.50 54.29 -22.26
N ARG A 8 5.43 53.00 -21.85
CA ARG A 8 4.53 51.82 -22.11
C ARG A 8 3.45 51.79 -23.23
N PRO A 9 3.10 50.56 -23.69
CA PRO A 9 1.75 50.03 -23.38
C PRO A 9 1.63 48.51 -23.05
N THR A 10 0.61 48.23 -22.22
CA THR A 10 -0.37 47.10 -22.19
C THR A 10 0.03 45.61 -22.13
N SER A 11 -0.38 44.94 -21.03
CA SER A 11 -0.52 43.49 -20.87
C SER A 11 -1.97 43.13 -20.50
N SER A 12 -2.57 42.19 -21.24
CA SER A 12 -3.86 41.54 -20.94
C SER A 12 -3.61 40.29 -20.07
N PRO A 13 -4.52 39.90 -19.14
CA PRO A 13 -4.31 38.73 -18.27
C PRO A 13 -4.75 37.43 -18.98
N ALA A 14 -3.91 36.40 -18.91
CA ALA A 14 -4.21 35.05 -19.40
C ALA A 14 -4.78 34.17 -18.27
N ALA A 15 -5.72 33.30 -18.64
CA ALA A 15 -6.43 32.34 -17.80
C ALA A 15 -5.53 31.22 -17.23
N PRO A 16 -5.87 30.60 -16.08
CA PRO A 16 -5.10 29.52 -15.48
C PRO A 16 -5.39 28.18 -16.20
N LYS A 17 -4.33 27.46 -16.58
CA LYS A 17 -4.42 26.11 -17.18
C LYS A 17 -4.16 25.04 -16.12
N ALA A 18 -5.01 24.01 -16.18
CA ALA A 18 -5.12 22.86 -15.31
C ALA A 18 -3.82 22.04 -15.23
N GLY A 19 -3.47 21.62 -14.01
CA GLY A 19 -2.32 20.79 -13.69
C GLY A 19 -2.73 19.42 -13.13
N SER A 20 -1.94 18.39 -13.40
CA SER A 20 -2.18 16.99 -13.03
C SER A 20 -0.86 16.29 -12.59
N SER A 21 -0.50 16.48 -11.30
CA SER A 21 -0.65 15.60 -10.10
C SER A 21 0.01 14.20 -9.87
N ARG A 22 1.35 14.12 -9.75
CA ARG A 22 2.28 13.46 -8.74
C ARG A 22 2.04 12.14 -8.00
N SER A 23 3.15 11.42 -7.55
CA SER A 23 3.58 10.44 -6.43
C SER A 23 5.08 10.07 -6.47
N PHE A 24 5.77 9.38 -5.51
CA PHE A 24 5.80 9.08 -4.04
C PHE A 24 7.26 8.47 -3.77
N PRO A 25 8.09 8.69 -2.68
CA PRO A 25 7.96 8.11 -1.33
C PRO A 25 8.53 8.88 -0.08
N ARG A 26 7.98 8.58 1.11
CA ARG A 26 8.72 8.21 2.35
C ARG A 26 7.93 7.06 2.95
N ALA A 27 8.60 5.99 3.38
CA ALA A 27 7.98 4.71 3.75
C ALA A 27 7.08 4.80 5.00
N THR A 28 5.93 5.43 4.81
CA THR A 28 4.64 4.94 5.29
C THR A 28 4.34 3.76 4.38
N PRO A 29 4.05 2.55 4.89
CA PRO A 29 3.72 1.44 3.98
C PRO A 29 2.56 1.90 3.09
N LEU A 30 2.57 1.53 1.79
CA LEU A 30 1.48 1.80 0.85
C LEU A 30 0.10 1.49 1.47
N PHE A 31 0.07 0.53 2.41
CA PHE A 31 -1.06 0.20 3.26
C PHE A 31 -1.72 1.38 3.99
N VAL A 32 -0.99 2.40 4.48
CA VAL A 32 -1.59 3.52 5.22
C VAL A 32 -2.31 4.49 4.28
N VAL A 33 -1.70 4.84 3.14
CA VAL A 33 -2.33 5.72 2.14
C VAL A 33 -3.50 5.00 1.46
N GLY A 34 -3.32 3.74 1.10
CA GLY A 34 -4.40 2.87 0.60
C GLY A 34 -5.52 2.72 1.64
N SER A 35 -5.20 2.59 2.93
CA SER A 35 -6.21 2.51 4.00
C SER A 35 -6.96 3.83 4.19
N LEU A 36 -6.31 4.99 4.01
CA LEU A 36 -6.96 6.29 4.13
C LEU A 36 -7.96 6.49 2.99
N LEU A 37 -7.57 6.23 1.73
CA LEU A 37 -8.47 6.29 0.57
C LEU A 37 -9.60 5.26 0.66
N ALA A 38 -9.29 4.03 1.04
CA ALA A 38 -10.30 3.00 1.27
C ALA A 38 -11.27 3.40 2.39
N ALA A 39 -10.78 4.03 3.48
CA ALA A 39 -11.61 4.49 4.58
C ALA A 39 -12.48 5.71 4.22
N LEU A 40 -11.96 6.67 3.44
CA LEU A 40 -12.74 7.73 2.80
C LEU A 40 -13.81 7.13 1.87
N GLY A 41 -13.51 5.96 1.28
CA GLY A 41 -14.41 5.09 0.53
C GLY A 41 -15.59 4.52 1.34
N LEU A 42 -15.54 4.50 2.67
CA LEU A 42 -16.61 3.92 3.51
C LEU A 42 -17.72 4.91 3.90
N THR A 43 -17.57 6.20 3.60
CA THR A 43 -18.58 7.21 3.95
C THR A 43 -19.79 7.10 3.03
N ALA A 44 -20.83 6.43 3.50
CA ALA A 44 -22.11 6.31 2.81
C ALA A 44 -23.25 6.68 3.74
N TRP A 45 -24.26 7.34 3.19
CA TRP A 45 -25.48 7.64 3.94
C TRP A 45 -26.36 6.39 4.02
N GLY A 46 -26.67 5.96 5.25
CA GLY A 46 -27.47 4.75 5.50
C GLY A 46 -28.96 4.96 5.23
N GLU A 47 -29.61 3.98 4.60
CA GLU A 47 -31.05 3.94 4.38
C GLU A 47 -31.82 3.83 5.70
N THR A 48 -32.09 4.93 6.37
CA THR A 48 -33.16 4.95 7.38
C THR A 48 -34.14 6.10 7.22
N HIS A 49 -33.82 7.19 6.50
CA HIS A 49 -34.71 8.37 6.41
C HIS A 49 -35.07 8.87 5.00
N ALA A 50 -34.75 8.14 3.92
CA ALA A 50 -35.35 8.39 2.59
C ALA A 50 -36.84 7.93 2.51
N GLY A 51 -37.57 8.00 3.62
CA GLY A 51 -39.00 7.72 3.74
C GLY A 51 -39.82 8.88 3.18
N GLY A 52 -39.65 9.20 1.91
CA GLY A 52 -40.23 10.40 1.33
C GLY A 52 -40.66 10.32 -0.13
N GLN A 53 -40.37 9.26 -0.90
CA GLN A 53 -40.93 9.11 -2.26
C GLN A 53 -41.22 7.65 -2.60
N ARG A 54 -42.39 7.17 -2.19
CA ARG A 54 -43.00 5.95 -2.76
C ARG A 54 -43.83 6.32 -4.00
N HIS A 55 -43.25 6.12 -5.18
CA HIS A 55 -43.86 5.39 -6.29
C HIS A 55 -42.90 5.32 -7.49
N ASP A 56 -42.29 4.15 -7.72
CA ASP A 56 -41.87 3.75 -9.06
C ASP A 56 -42.17 2.24 -9.26
N PRO A 57 -43.13 1.88 -10.13
CA PRO A 57 -43.53 0.50 -10.35
C PRO A 57 -42.64 -0.15 -11.41
N ARG A 58 -41.38 -0.46 -11.08
CA ARG A 58 -40.57 -1.46 -11.81
C ARG A 58 -39.74 -2.29 -10.83
N SER A 59 -40.33 -3.37 -10.34
CA SER A 59 -39.64 -4.43 -9.63
C SER A 59 -38.68 -5.17 -10.58
N HIS A 60 -37.38 -4.91 -10.49
CA HIS A 60 -36.34 -5.77 -11.06
C HIS A 60 -35.18 -5.91 -10.06
N THR A 61 -35.34 -6.79 -9.07
CA THR A 61 -34.31 -7.08 -8.04
C THR A 61 -33.47 -8.34 -8.30
N ARG A 62 -33.44 -8.85 -9.53
CA ARG A 62 -32.44 -9.85 -9.97
C ARG A 62 -32.08 -9.65 -11.44
N LEU A 63 -30.78 -9.53 -11.71
CA LEU A 63 -30.23 -9.95 -13.00
C LEU A 63 -30.15 -11.49 -12.95
N SER A 64 -30.73 -12.19 -13.92
CA SER A 64 -30.82 -13.66 -13.95
C SER A 64 -29.45 -14.33 -13.93
N ALA A 65 -29.33 -15.49 -13.29
CA ALA A 65 -28.10 -16.29 -13.09
C ALA A 65 -27.42 -16.85 -14.36
N ALA A 66 -27.89 -16.47 -15.55
CA ALA A 66 -27.35 -16.88 -16.86
C ALA A 66 -27.05 -15.67 -17.75
N SER A 67 -26.74 -14.50 -17.17
CA SER A 67 -26.53 -13.29 -17.96
C SER A 67 -25.17 -13.30 -18.65
N ASP A 68 -25.21 -13.25 -19.97
CA ASP A 68 -24.09 -12.87 -20.83
C ASP A 68 -23.53 -11.50 -20.39
N ALA A 69 -22.31 -11.49 -19.81
CA ALA A 69 -21.65 -10.28 -19.35
C ALA A 69 -21.34 -9.32 -20.51
N THR A 70 -21.34 -9.82 -21.76
CA THR A 70 -21.21 -8.97 -22.96
C THR A 70 -22.41 -8.05 -23.19
N GLU A 71 -23.50 -8.18 -22.43
CA GLU A 71 -24.62 -7.22 -22.42
C GLU A 71 -24.35 -5.96 -21.59
N LEU A 72 -23.29 -5.93 -20.78
CA LEU A 72 -22.88 -4.78 -19.97
C LEU A 72 -24.02 -4.18 -19.11
N ARG A 73 -24.75 -5.04 -18.38
CA ARG A 73 -25.97 -4.66 -17.62
C ARG A 73 -25.67 -3.86 -16.35
N VAL A 74 -24.49 -4.05 -15.76
CA VAL A 74 -23.97 -3.24 -14.66
C VAL A 74 -23.62 -1.85 -15.18
N LEU A 75 -23.01 -1.75 -16.37
CA LEU A 75 -22.76 -0.46 -17.01
C LEU A 75 -24.05 0.32 -17.26
N ASP A 76 -25.06 -0.28 -17.90
CA ASP A 76 -26.33 0.40 -18.17
C ASP A 76 -27.00 0.90 -16.88
N TRP A 77 -26.95 0.10 -15.81
CA TRP A 77 -27.45 0.49 -14.49
C TRP A 77 -26.69 1.67 -13.89
N THR A 78 -25.36 1.64 -14.00
CA THR A 78 -24.50 2.71 -13.50
C THR A 78 -24.80 4.01 -14.24
N LEU A 79 -24.84 3.99 -15.57
CA LEU A 79 -25.17 5.15 -16.40
C LEU A 79 -26.55 5.73 -16.06
N TRP A 80 -27.55 4.87 -15.79
CA TRP A 80 -28.87 5.33 -15.36
C TRP A 80 -28.82 6.08 -14.01
N ASN A 81 -28.11 5.56 -13.01
CA ASN A 81 -28.00 6.23 -11.72
C ASN A 81 -27.22 7.55 -11.83
N ILE A 82 -26.12 7.57 -12.60
CA ILE A 82 -25.38 8.80 -12.90
C ILE A 82 -26.31 9.86 -13.48
N SER A 83 -27.07 9.49 -14.52
CA SER A 83 -27.98 10.41 -15.22
C SER A 83 -29.02 11.06 -14.30
N LYS A 84 -29.39 10.37 -13.22
CA LYS A 84 -30.49 10.76 -12.34
C LYS A 84 -30.02 11.50 -11.09
N TYR A 85 -28.92 11.06 -10.50
CA TYR A 85 -28.55 11.45 -9.14
C TYR A 85 -27.18 12.12 -9.01
N TYR A 86 -26.33 12.10 -10.03
CA TYR A 86 -24.98 12.62 -9.90
C TYR A 86 -24.96 14.12 -9.56
N VAL A 87 -24.10 14.51 -8.63
CA VAL A 87 -24.08 15.85 -8.00
C VAL A 87 -23.75 16.99 -8.97
N GLU A 88 -22.92 16.75 -9.99
CA GLU A 88 -22.46 17.77 -10.94
C GLU A 88 -22.70 17.31 -12.39
N PRO A 89 -23.92 17.49 -12.95
CA PRO A 89 -24.26 17.02 -14.28
C PRO A 89 -23.33 17.53 -15.40
N ASP A 90 -22.74 18.72 -15.24
CA ASP A 90 -21.83 19.33 -16.22
C ASP A 90 -20.49 18.57 -16.36
N ARG A 91 -20.12 17.72 -15.40
CA ARG A 91 -18.94 16.84 -15.49
C ARG A 91 -19.20 15.58 -16.32
N ILE A 92 -20.45 15.28 -16.64
CA ILE A 92 -20.80 14.11 -17.44
C ILE A 92 -20.39 14.40 -18.89
N ASP A 93 -19.28 13.80 -19.30
CA ASP A 93 -18.82 13.80 -20.70
C ASP A 93 -18.93 12.37 -21.26
N PRO A 94 -19.99 12.07 -22.05
CA PRO A 94 -20.22 10.74 -22.60
C PRO A 94 -19.06 10.21 -23.45
N ARG A 95 -18.35 11.08 -24.18
CA ARG A 95 -17.22 10.67 -25.00
C ARG A 95 -16.02 10.31 -24.14
N LYS A 96 -15.69 11.16 -23.17
CA LYS A 96 -14.62 10.89 -22.20
C LYS A 96 -14.91 9.61 -21.41
N MET A 97 -16.16 9.39 -20.99
CA MET A 97 -16.60 8.16 -20.32
C MET A 97 -16.41 6.93 -21.20
N THR A 98 -16.78 7.02 -22.48
CA THR A 98 -16.59 5.91 -23.43
C THR A 98 -15.10 5.58 -23.56
N LEU A 99 -14.26 6.58 -23.79
CA LEU A 99 -12.81 6.39 -23.89
C LEU A 99 -12.21 5.81 -22.61
N ALA A 100 -12.60 6.30 -21.43
CA ALA A 100 -12.08 5.80 -20.16
C ALA A 100 -12.55 4.36 -19.86
N GLY A 101 -13.80 4.01 -20.19
CA GLY A 101 -14.28 2.63 -20.09
C GLY A 101 -13.55 1.68 -21.04
N LEU A 102 -13.23 2.13 -22.26
CA LEU A 102 -12.42 1.39 -23.21
C LEU A 102 -10.96 1.25 -22.73
N GLN A 103 -10.35 2.32 -22.21
CA GLN A 103 -9.00 2.26 -21.64
C GLN A 103 -8.91 1.27 -20.48
N ALA A 104 -9.92 1.24 -19.60
CA ALA A 104 -9.96 0.28 -18.50
C ALA A 104 -10.07 -1.17 -19.01
N LEU A 105 -10.79 -1.40 -20.11
CA LEU A 105 -10.84 -2.69 -20.78
C LEU A 105 -9.48 -3.10 -21.36
N GLU A 106 -8.74 -2.15 -21.93
CA GLU A 106 -7.37 -2.36 -22.41
C GLU A 106 -6.39 -2.71 -21.28
N ASN A 107 -6.51 -2.05 -20.13
CA ASN A 107 -5.68 -2.34 -18.96
C ASN A 107 -6.00 -3.72 -18.38
N ASP A 108 -7.27 -4.11 -18.37
CA ASP A 108 -7.74 -5.39 -17.83
C ASP A 108 -7.36 -6.59 -18.73
N ILE A 109 -7.39 -6.42 -20.06
CA ILE A 109 -7.11 -7.48 -21.02
C ILE A 109 -5.83 -7.17 -21.80
N ALA A 110 -4.78 -7.93 -21.53
CA ALA A 110 -3.46 -7.67 -22.10
C ALA A 110 -3.41 -7.71 -23.65
N GLU A 111 -4.20 -8.56 -24.31
CA GLU A 111 -4.32 -8.69 -25.78
C GLU A 111 -4.95 -7.47 -26.47
N VAL A 112 -5.60 -6.59 -25.70
CA VAL A 112 -6.35 -5.45 -26.21
C VAL A 112 -5.46 -4.22 -26.26
N LEU A 113 -5.42 -3.51 -27.39
CA LEU A 113 -4.83 -2.19 -27.53
C LEU A 113 -5.86 -1.26 -28.15
N ILE A 114 -6.06 -0.07 -27.57
CA ILE A 114 -7.05 0.90 -28.05
C ILE A 114 -6.34 2.20 -28.42
N GLU A 115 -6.34 2.51 -29.71
CA GLU A 115 -5.64 3.67 -30.26
C GLU A 115 -6.65 4.69 -30.81
N PRO A 116 -6.64 5.95 -30.34
CA PRO A 116 -7.43 7.00 -30.96
C PRO A 116 -7.01 7.22 -32.43
N VAL A 117 -7.98 7.26 -33.34
CA VAL A 117 -7.76 7.58 -34.77
C VAL A 117 -8.46 8.89 -35.09
N GLY A 118 -7.73 10.00 -34.93
CA GLY A 118 -8.31 11.33 -34.96
C GLY A 118 -9.19 11.57 -33.72
N ASN A 119 -10.27 12.35 -33.86
CA ASN A 119 -11.11 12.75 -32.72
C ASN A 119 -12.38 11.90 -32.55
N ASP A 120 -12.77 11.16 -33.60
CA ASP A 120 -14.09 10.53 -33.70
C ASP A 120 -14.04 9.01 -33.82
N LYS A 121 -12.85 8.40 -33.82
CA LYS A 121 -12.73 6.95 -33.92
C LYS A 121 -11.70 6.41 -32.95
N VAL A 122 -11.88 5.14 -32.60
CA VAL A 122 -10.87 4.32 -31.95
C VAL A 122 -10.58 3.09 -32.79
N ARG A 123 -9.31 2.77 -32.98
CA ARG A 123 -8.85 1.51 -33.52
C ARG A 123 -8.65 0.56 -32.35
N VAL A 124 -9.34 -0.57 -32.38
CA VAL A 124 -9.21 -1.61 -31.37
C VAL A 124 -8.49 -2.78 -32.00
N ARG A 125 -7.36 -3.16 -31.41
CA ARG A 125 -6.61 -4.36 -31.76
C ARG A 125 -6.79 -5.40 -30.68
N VAL A 126 -6.96 -6.65 -31.11
CA VAL A 126 -7.14 -7.80 -30.22
C VAL A 126 -6.32 -8.94 -30.80
N GLY A 127 -5.12 -9.15 -30.24
CA GLY A 127 -4.13 -10.05 -30.84
C GLY A 127 -3.74 -9.60 -32.24
N THR A 128 -4.13 -10.38 -33.27
CA THR A 128 -3.87 -10.06 -34.68
C THR A 128 -5.07 -9.45 -35.41
N ALA A 129 -6.24 -9.37 -34.76
CA ALA A 129 -7.43 -8.74 -35.31
C ALA A 129 -7.41 -7.22 -35.05
N GLU A 130 -7.94 -6.44 -35.99
CA GLU A 130 -8.05 -4.98 -35.87
C GLU A 130 -9.39 -4.52 -36.46
N GLN A 131 -10.06 -3.59 -35.78
CA GLN A 131 -11.26 -2.91 -36.29
C GLN A 131 -11.32 -1.47 -35.78
N GLU A 132 -11.79 -0.53 -36.62
CA GLU A 132 -12.10 0.84 -36.21
C GLU A 132 -13.57 0.96 -35.79
N PHE A 133 -13.82 1.66 -34.69
CA PHE A 133 -15.15 1.96 -34.15
C PHE A 133 -15.36 3.48 -34.12
N ASP A 134 -16.56 3.92 -34.49
CA ASP A 134 -16.96 5.32 -34.36
C ASP A 134 -17.28 5.63 -32.90
N ILE A 135 -16.67 6.69 -32.37
CA ILE A 135 -17.02 7.31 -31.08
C ILE A 135 -17.48 8.77 -31.28
N GLY A 136 -17.45 9.25 -32.52
CA GLY A 136 -17.92 10.57 -32.95
C GLY A 136 -19.38 10.81 -32.62
N SER A 137 -20.19 9.77 -32.70
CA SER A 137 -21.64 9.82 -32.44
C SER A 137 -22.04 9.72 -30.96
N VAL A 138 -21.08 9.60 -30.04
CA VAL A 138 -21.36 9.57 -28.59
C VAL A 138 -21.58 11.00 -28.07
N GLU A 139 -22.77 11.55 -28.30
CA GLU A 139 -23.16 12.90 -27.88
C GLU A 139 -23.95 12.94 -26.55
N ALA A 140 -24.41 11.78 -26.07
CA ALA A 140 -25.28 11.69 -24.90
C ALA A 140 -24.97 10.45 -24.05
N LEU A 141 -25.26 10.51 -22.75
CA LEU A 141 -24.90 9.47 -21.79
C LEU A 141 -25.48 8.09 -22.13
N TRP A 142 -26.68 8.05 -22.72
CA TRP A 142 -27.31 6.79 -23.16
C TRP A 142 -26.58 6.11 -24.33
N ALA A 143 -25.76 6.86 -25.08
CA ALA A 143 -24.97 6.32 -26.19
C ALA A 143 -23.71 5.60 -25.71
N VAL A 144 -23.22 5.83 -24.48
CA VAL A 144 -22.01 5.19 -23.95
C VAL A 144 -22.13 3.66 -23.95
N GLY A 145 -23.19 3.12 -23.34
CA GLY A 145 -23.40 1.68 -23.22
C GLY A 145 -23.37 0.93 -24.56
N PRO A 146 -24.16 1.33 -25.57
CA PRO A 146 -24.12 0.73 -26.90
C PRO A 146 -22.73 0.68 -27.56
N HIS A 147 -21.95 1.75 -27.51
CA HIS A 147 -20.64 1.82 -28.17
C HIS A 147 -19.58 0.98 -27.45
N VAL A 148 -19.54 1.06 -26.12
CA VAL A 148 -18.64 0.20 -25.32
C VAL A 148 -18.98 -1.28 -25.53
N ARG A 149 -20.27 -1.62 -25.59
CA ARG A 149 -20.74 -2.98 -25.86
C ARG A 149 -20.32 -3.50 -27.22
N GLU A 150 -20.34 -2.65 -28.25
CA GLU A 150 -19.89 -3.03 -29.59
C GLU A 150 -18.41 -3.42 -29.59
N VAL A 151 -17.56 -2.63 -28.95
CA VAL A 151 -16.14 -2.92 -28.78
C VAL A 151 -15.92 -4.18 -27.94
N PHE A 152 -16.59 -4.31 -26.80
CA PHE A 152 -16.43 -5.47 -25.92
C PHE A 152 -16.86 -6.78 -26.60
N ARG A 153 -17.89 -6.76 -27.45
CA ARG A 153 -18.27 -7.90 -28.30
C ARG A 153 -17.23 -8.21 -29.38
N PHE A 154 -16.51 -7.22 -29.88
CA PHE A 154 -15.37 -7.47 -30.76
C PHE A 154 -14.21 -8.13 -30.00
N VAL A 155 -13.92 -7.67 -28.78
CA VAL A 155 -12.90 -8.29 -27.90
C VAL A 155 -13.22 -9.76 -27.61
N THR A 156 -14.41 -10.04 -27.09
CA THR A 156 -14.82 -11.41 -26.71
C THR A 156 -15.00 -12.38 -27.90
N ARG A 157 -15.09 -11.87 -29.13
CA ARG A 157 -15.03 -12.69 -30.35
C ARG A 157 -13.61 -13.09 -30.76
N ASN A 158 -12.61 -12.31 -30.35
CA ASN A 158 -11.22 -12.47 -30.77
C ASN A 158 -10.29 -12.93 -29.63
N VAL A 159 -10.76 -12.90 -28.38
CA VAL A 159 -10.08 -13.46 -27.19
C VAL A 159 -11.05 -14.34 -26.42
N SER A 160 -10.58 -15.50 -25.97
CA SER A 160 -11.36 -16.44 -25.16
C SER A 160 -11.31 -16.03 -23.69
N LEU A 161 -12.40 -15.45 -23.19
CA LEU A 161 -12.58 -15.12 -21.78
C LEU A 161 -13.63 -16.05 -21.15
N SER A 162 -13.34 -16.58 -19.97
CA SER A 162 -14.29 -17.25 -19.09
C SER A 162 -15.40 -16.30 -18.63
N ALA A 163 -16.48 -16.85 -18.06
CA ALA A 163 -17.60 -16.04 -17.60
C ALA A 163 -17.20 -15.07 -16.47
N ASP A 164 -16.29 -15.49 -15.59
CA ASP A 164 -15.79 -14.64 -14.51
C ASP A 164 -14.88 -13.53 -15.05
N GLU A 165 -13.97 -13.84 -16.00
CA GLU A 165 -13.13 -12.82 -16.66
C GLU A 165 -13.96 -11.79 -17.43
N GLN A 166 -15.05 -12.20 -18.10
CA GLN A 166 -15.95 -11.25 -18.76
C GLN A 166 -16.67 -10.35 -17.75
N GLN A 167 -17.00 -10.88 -16.58
CA GLN A 167 -17.66 -10.11 -15.52
C GLN A 167 -16.68 -9.12 -14.88
N ASP A 168 -15.43 -9.51 -14.68
CA ASP A 168 -14.37 -8.65 -14.17
C ASP A 168 -14.05 -7.53 -15.18
N ALA A 169 -13.99 -7.84 -16.47
CA ALA A 169 -13.86 -6.85 -17.54
C ALA A 169 -15.01 -5.84 -17.55
N GLU A 170 -16.26 -6.27 -17.32
CA GLU A 170 -17.39 -5.35 -17.14
C GLU A 170 -17.19 -4.43 -15.93
N TYR A 171 -16.70 -4.96 -14.80
CA TYR A 171 -16.41 -4.14 -13.62
C TYR A 171 -15.29 -3.14 -13.88
N ALA A 172 -14.24 -3.52 -14.61
CA ALA A 172 -13.16 -2.64 -15.02
C ALA A 172 -13.67 -1.50 -15.91
N ILE A 173 -14.48 -1.82 -16.94
CA ILE A 173 -15.14 -0.82 -17.79
C ILE A 173 -15.94 0.18 -16.96
N VAL A 174 -16.76 -0.32 -16.02
CA VAL A 174 -17.56 0.54 -15.14
C VAL A 174 -16.65 1.43 -14.29
N ALA A 175 -15.58 0.89 -13.72
CA ALA A 175 -14.61 1.68 -12.95
C ALA A 175 -13.98 2.80 -13.81
N GLY A 176 -13.58 2.51 -15.05
CA GLY A 176 -13.06 3.49 -16.00
C GLY A 176 -14.07 4.61 -16.30
N VAL A 177 -15.34 4.26 -16.53
CA VAL A 177 -16.41 5.26 -16.71
C VAL A 177 -16.58 6.14 -15.47
N LEU A 178 -16.62 5.54 -14.27
CA LEU A 178 -16.80 6.27 -13.02
C LEU A 178 -15.62 7.18 -12.68
N ALA A 179 -14.39 6.78 -13.01
CA ALA A 179 -13.18 7.57 -12.78
C ALA A 179 -13.18 8.93 -13.49
N THR A 180 -14.06 9.15 -14.48
CA THR A 180 -14.20 10.44 -15.16
C THR A 180 -14.99 11.49 -14.36
N LEU A 181 -15.71 11.06 -13.31
CA LEU A 181 -16.65 11.89 -12.56
C LEU A 181 -15.96 12.59 -11.37
N ASP A 182 -15.60 11.79 -10.37
CA ASP A 182 -14.99 12.20 -9.11
C ASP A 182 -14.31 11.00 -8.42
N PRO A 183 -13.38 11.20 -7.47
CA PRO A 183 -12.61 10.11 -6.85
C PRO A 183 -13.39 9.28 -5.81
N HIS A 184 -14.62 9.66 -5.46
CA HIS A 184 -15.46 9.00 -4.45
C HIS A 184 -16.63 8.21 -5.03
N THR A 185 -16.92 8.39 -6.33
CA THR A 185 -17.91 7.61 -7.07
C THR A 185 -17.25 6.34 -7.61
N ASN A 186 -17.66 5.16 -7.12
CA ASN A 186 -17.06 3.89 -7.51
C ASN A 186 -18.04 2.72 -7.43
N LEU A 187 -17.67 1.62 -8.09
CA LEU A 187 -18.37 0.34 -8.00
C LEU A 187 -17.74 -0.49 -6.89
N LEU A 188 -18.50 -0.76 -5.83
CA LEU A 188 -18.13 -1.70 -4.79
C LEU A 188 -18.45 -3.11 -5.28
N ARG A 189 -17.41 -3.86 -5.66
CA ARG A 189 -17.53 -5.26 -6.02
C ARG A 189 -18.01 -6.08 -4.80
N PRO A 190 -18.49 -7.32 -4.99
CA PRO A 190 -19.11 -8.06 -3.90
C PRO A 190 -18.29 -8.23 -2.63
N ALA A 191 -16.98 -8.47 -2.76
CA ALA A 191 -16.07 -8.56 -1.60
C ALA A 191 -15.94 -7.19 -0.91
N ASP A 192 -15.62 -6.14 -1.68
CA ASP A 192 -15.44 -4.77 -1.18
C ASP A 192 -16.70 -4.26 -0.46
N PHE A 193 -17.87 -4.59 -1.01
CA PHE A 193 -19.17 -4.21 -0.44
C PHE A 193 -19.47 -4.93 0.88
N ALA A 194 -19.14 -6.22 0.98
CA ALA A 194 -19.30 -6.99 2.20
C ALA A 194 -18.39 -6.48 3.33
N ASP A 195 -17.13 -6.14 3.00
CA ASP A 195 -16.17 -5.59 3.97
C ASP A 195 -16.60 -4.20 4.48
N MET A 196 -17.10 -3.34 3.59
CA MET A 196 -17.66 -2.04 4.00
C MET A 196 -18.85 -2.19 4.94
N LYS A 197 -19.80 -3.09 4.63
CA LYS A 197 -20.97 -3.37 5.48
C LYS A 197 -20.56 -3.90 6.87
N ALA A 198 -19.44 -4.61 6.97
CA ALA A 198 -18.92 -5.10 8.26
C ALA A 198 -18.24 -3.98 9.08
N SER A 199 -17.44 -3.13 8.44
CA SER A 199 -16.73 -2.01 9.10
C SER A 199 -17.67 -0.96 9.69
N THR A 200 -18.73 -0.58 8.96
CA THR A 200 -19.67 0.48 9.35
C THR A 200 -20.58 0.12 10.52
N LYS A 201 -20.92 -1.17 10.68
CA LYS A 201 -21.70 -1.67 11.83
C LYS A 201 -20.95 -1.63 13.17
N GLY A 202 -19.67 -1.20 13.18
CA GLY A 202 -18.80 -1.25 14.36
C GLY A 202 -18.56 -2.65 14.90
N SER A 203 -19.00 -3.67 14.17
CA SER A 203 -18.94 -5.04 14.63
C SER A 203 -18.92 -6.06 13.49
N PHE A 204 -18.02 -7.03 13.63
CA PHE A 204 -17.83 -8.11 12.67
C PHE A 204 -17.77 -9.46 13.40
N GLY A 205 -18.07 -10.55 12.69
CA GLY A 205 -17.90 -11.89 13.23
C GLY A 205 -16.43 -12.29 13.24
N GLY A 206 -15.87 -12.62 14.41
CA GLY A 206 -14.47 -12.96 14.54
C GLY A 206 -14.06 -13.38 15.96
N LEU A 207 -12.77 -13.26 16.26
CA LEU A 207 -12.16 -13.75 17.51
C LEU A 207 -11.79 -12.63 18.49
N GLY A 208 -11.63 -11.39 18.02
CA GLY A 208 -11.20 -10.26 18.84
C GLY A 208 -9.69 -10.26 19.10
N ILE A 209 -8.91 -10.43 18.04
CA ILE A 209 -7.45 -10.34 18.07
C ILE A 209 -6.96 -9.43 16.96
N GLU A 210 -5.80 -8.83 17.20
CA GLU A 210 -4.98 -8.17 16.20
C GLU A 210 -3.80 -9.09 15.86
N VAL A 211 -3.60 -9.34 14.57
CA VAL A 211 -2.51 -10.19 14.06
C VAL A 211 -1.61 -9.39 13.15
N GLY A 212 -0.34 -9.77 13.09
CA GLY A 212 0.66 -9.18 12.20
C GLY A 212 1.72 -10.20 11.83
N MET A 213 2.53 -9.89 10.82
CA MET A 213 3.64 -10.76 10.42
C MET A 213 4.87 -10.41 11.26
N ARG A 214 5.47 -11.41 11.93
CA ARG A 214 6.78 -11.28 12.59
C ARG A 214 7.66 -12.43 12.14
N GLU A 215 8.85 -12.11 11.62
CA GLU A 215 9.80 -13.12 11.12
C GLU A 215 9.17 -14.08 10.10
N GLY A 216 8.22 -13.59 9.30
CA GLY A 216 7.49 -14.40 8.31
C GLY A 216 6.39 -15.31 8.89
N VAL A 217 6.06 -15.21 10.18
CA VAL A 217 5.01 -15.99 10.83
C VAL A 217 3.86 -15.09 11.32
N ILE A 218 2.62 -15.53 11.10
CA ILE A 218 1.42 -14.84 11.61
C ILE A 218 1.43 -14.90 13.12
N THR A 219 1.51 -13.73 13.76
CA THR A 219 1.69 -13.58 15.19
C THR A 219 0.59 -12.72 15.78
N VAL A 220 0.06 -13.13 16.94
CA VAL A 220 -0.91 -12.34 17.71
C VAL A 220 -0.20 -11.12 18.28
N ILE A 221 -0.58 -9.92 17.84
CA ILE A 221 -0.03 -8.65 18.34
C ILE A 221 -0.77 -8.24 19.61
N ARG A 222 -2.11 -8.34 19.60
CA ARG A 222 -2.94 -7.97 20.74
C ARG A 222 -4.16 -8.89 20.82
N VAL A 223 -4.54 -9.24 22.05
CA VAL A 223 -5.84 -9.86 22.35
C VAL A 223 -6.76 -8.77 22.88
N ILE A 224 -7.92 -8.60 22.27
CA ILE A 224 -8.89 -7.57 22.68
C ILE A 224 -9.69 -8.12 23.85
N GLU A 225 -9.66 -7.42 24.99
CA GLU A 225 -10.36 -7.83 26.20
C GLU A 225 -11.88 -7.94 25.97
N GLY A 226 -12.55 -8.83 26.71
CA GLY A 226 -13.99 -9.07 26.62
C GLY A 226 -14.45 -9.92 25.41
N ASN A 227 -13.59 -10.12 24.41
CA ASN A 227 -13.89 -10.84 23.18
C ASN A 227 -13.56 -12.35 23.27
N PRO A 228 -14.00 -13.21 22.31
CA PRO A 228 -13.83 -14.67 22.39
C PRO A 228 -12.39 -15.14 22.65
N ALA A 229 -11.39 -14.54 22.00
CA ALA A 229 -10.00 -14.92 22.15
C ALA A 229 -9.45 -14.65 23.56
N SER A 230 -9.97 -13.63 24.27
CA SER A 230 -9.54 -13.35 25.65
C SER A 230 -10.10 -14.36 26.66
N LYS A 231 -11.03 -15.23 26.25
CA LYS A 231 -11.67 -16.26 27.09
C LYS A 231 -10.99 -17.62 26.95
N VAL A 232 -10.00 -17.73 26.06
CA VAL A 232 -9.15 -18.91 25.91
C VAL A 232 -7.71 -18.52 26.26
N ASP A 233 -6.81 -19.51 26.35
CA ASP A 233 -5.39 -19.27 26.63
C ASP A 233 -4.62 -18.76 25.39
N MET A 234 -5.12 -17.70 24.76
CA MET A 234 -4.44 -16.97 23.69
C MET A 234 -3.75 -15.73 24.26
N GLN A 235 -2.52 -15.47 23.84
CA GLN A 235 -1.67 -14.41 24.40
C GLN A 235 -0.98 -13.61 23.28
N PRO A 236 -0.69 -12.31 23.49
CA PRO A 236 0.22 -11.57 22.62
C PRO A 236 1.56 -12.29 22.47
N GLY A 237 2.07 -12.39 21.25
CA GLY A 237 3.28 -13.13 20.89
C GLY A 237 3.03 -14.58 20.44
N ASP A 238 1.81 -15.11 20.57
CA ASP A 238 1.48 -16.44 20.03
C ASP A 238 1.68 -16.49 18.51
N ARG A 239 2.43 -17.48 18.02
CA ARG A 239 2.59 -17.77 16.60
C ARG A 239 1.46 -18.70 16.16
N ILE A 240 0.59 -18.24 15.27
CA ILE A 240 -0.48 -19.05 14.69
C ILE A 240 0.13 -19.90 13.58
N VAL A 241 0.22 -21.22 13.79
CA VAL A 241 0.87 -22.17 12.87
C VAL A 241 -0.13 -22.97 12.02
N GLN A 242 -1.40 -22.99 12.41
CA GLN A 242 -2.48 -23.65 11.68
C GLN A 242 -3.83 -23.03 12.06
N ILE A 243 -4.71 -22.87 11.07
CA ILE A 243 -6.09 -22.41 11.22
C ILE A 243 -7.00 -23.49 10.65
N ASP A 244 -7.86 -24.06 11.49
CA ASP A 244 -8.63 -25.28 11.21
C ASP A 244 -7.72 -26.39 10.67
N ALA A 245 -7.92 -26.88 9.44
CA ALA A 245 -7.08 -27.90 8.83
C ALA A 245 -5.91 -27.33 8.01
N GLU A 246 -5.80 -26.00 7.85
CA GLU A 246 -4.84 -25.37 6.95
C GLU A 246 -3.59 -24.84 7.68
N SER A 247 -2.42 -25.12 7.10
CA SER A 247 -1.13 -24.58 7.56
C SER A 247 -1.00 -23.08 7.25
N THR A 248 -0.35 -22.33 8.14
CA THR A 248 -0.10 -20.89 7.96
C THR A 248 1.31 -20.53 7.46
N VAL A 249 2.16 -21.53 7.20
CA VAL A 249 3.61 -21.35 6.92
C VAL A 249 3.91 -20.37 5.75
N THR A 250 2.99 -20.23 4.80
CA THR A 250 3.08 -19.27 3.67
C THR A 250 1.79 -18.48 3.45
N MET A 251 0.90 -18.49 4.44
CA MET A 251 -0.38 -17.81 4.36
C MET A 251 -0.18 -16.30 4.51
N SER A 252 -0.81 -15.51 3.64
CA SER A 252 -0.78 -14.06 3.78
C SER A 252 -1.60 -13.63 5.01
N ILE A 253 -1.33 -12.42 5.55
CA ILE A 253 -2.14 -11.87 6.65
C ILE A 253 -3.62 -11.79 6.23
N ASN A 254 -3.91 -11.37 4.99
CA ASN A 254 -5.28 -11.22 4.51
C ASN A 254 -6.01 -12.56 4.43
N ASP A 255 -5.35 -13.60 3.93
CA ASP A 255 -5.91 -14.96 3.91
C ASP A 255 -6.21 -15.45 5.32
N ALA A 256 -5.25 -15.26 6.25
CA ALA A 256 -5.43 -15.63 7.64
C ALA A 256 -6.61 -14.87 8.28
N VAL A 257 -6.71 -13.56 8.06
CA VAL A 257 -7.82 -12.74 8.55
C VAL A 257 -9.16 -13.23 7.98
N SER A 258 -9.22 -13.55 6.69
CA SER A 258 -10.43 -14.06 6.04
C SER A 258 -10.91 -15.37 6.68
N ARG A 259 -9.97 -16.25 7.06
CA ARG A 259 -10.23 -17.54 7.72
C ARG A 259 -10.57 -17.41 9.20
N LEU A 260 -9.92 -16.49 9.91
CA LEU A 260 -10.22 -16.23 11.33
C LEU A 260 -11.58 -15.55 11.49
N ARG A 261 -12.01 -14.75 10.51
CA ARG A 261 -13.37 -14.18 10.44
C ARG A 261 -14.40 -15.22 10.02
N GLY A 262 -15.66 -14.93 10.27
CA GLY A 262 -16.78 -15.81 9.92
C GLY A 262 -18.03 -15.51 10.72
N ALA A 263 -19.14 -16.16 10.37
CA ALA A 263 -20.43 -15.90 11.01
C ALA A 263 -20.38 -16.15 12.53
N PRO A 264 -20.93 -15.25 13.37
CA PRO A 264 -21.03 -15.47 14.82
C PRO A 264 -21.71 -16.80 15.15
N GLY A 265 -21.21 -17.49 16.18
CA GLY A 265 -21.67 -18.82 16.60
C GLY A 265 -20.95 -19.99 15.91
N THR A 266 -20.30 -19.75 14.76
CA THR A 266 -19.39 -20.74 14.16
C THR A 266 -18.11 -20.87 14.99
N THR A 267 -17.37 -21.95 14.81
CA THR A 267 -16.12 -22.19 15.54
C THR A 267 -14.95 -22.26 14.57
N VAL A 268 -13.78 -21.83 15.06
CA VAL A 268 -12.48 -22.02 14.41
C VAL A 268 -11.50 -22.59 15.41
N THR A 269 -10.58 -23.43 14.95
CA THR A 269 -9.50 -23.98 15.77
C THR A 269 -8.19 -23.35 15.35
N VAL A 270 -7.57 -22.59 16.25
CA VAL A 270 -6.28 -21.94 16.01
C VAL A 270 -5.21 -22.71 16.76
N HIS A 271 -4.22 -23.26 16.06
CA HIS A 271 -3.07 -23.89 16.69
C HIS A 271 -1.98 -22.84 16.92
N VAL A 272 -1.62 -22.64 18.18
CA VAL A 272 -0.61 -21.65 18.58
C VAL A 272 0.67 -22.32 19.04
N ALA A 273 1.80 -21.85 18.51
CA ALA A 273 3.13 -22.15 19.02
C ALA A 273 3.59 -20.99 19.93
N ARG A 274 4.02 -21.35 21.14
CA ARG A 274 4.50 -20.42 22.17
C ARG A 274 5.77 -20.97 22.79
N ASP A 275 6.74 -20.10 23.06
CA ASP A 275 7.99 -20.52 23.71
C ASP A 275 7.70 -21.19 25.06
N GLY A 276 8.30 -22.37 25.26
CA GLY A 276 8.04 -23.24 26.42
C GLY A 276 6.95 -24.30 26.20
N LEU A 277 6.23 -24.31 25.07
CA LEU A 277 5.38 -25.44 24.67
C LEU A 277 6.16 -26.39 23.74
N GLU A 278 6.11 -27.69 24.01
CA GLU A 278 6.77 -28.70 23.16
C GLU A 278 6.05 -28.91 21.81
N ARG A 279 4.75 -28.61 21.73
CA ARG A 279 3.92 -28.75 20.53
C ARG A 279 2.92 -27.60 20.43
N ALA A 280 2.45 -27.32 19.22
CA ALA A 280 1.40 -26.34 19.00
C ALA A 280 0.14 -26.73 19.79
N LYS A 281 -0.44 -25.75 20.49
CA LYS A 281 -1.62 -25.94 21.33
C LYS A 281 -2.88 -25.59 20.52
N PRO A 282 -3.86 -26.50 20.37
CA PRO A 282 -5.13 -26.16 19.74
C PRO A 282 -5.97 -25.30 20.67
N LEU A 283 -6.43 -24.16 20.15
CA LEU A 283 -7.39 -23.28 20.80
C LEU A 283 -8.67 -23.25 19.96
N LYS A 284 -9.71 -23.91 20.46
CA LYS A 284 -11.04 -23.88 19.86
C LYS A 284 -11.77 -22.63 20.30
N ILE A 285 -12.10 -21.74 19.36
CA ILE A 285 -12.66 -20.41 19.63
C ILE A 285 -13.97 -20.27 18.86
N THR A 286 -15.07 -20.02 19.59
CA THR A 286 -16.36 -19.72 18.96
C THR A 286 -16.37 -18.26 18.55
N ARG A 287 -16.53 -17.99 17.25
CA ARG A 287 -16.64 -16.64 16.69
C ARG A 287 -17.82 -15.93 17.34
N ALA A 288 -17.62 -14.68 17.73
CA ALA A 288 -18.68 -13.83 18.21
C ALA A 288 -18.70 -12.52 17.41
N ARG A 289 -19.73 -11.73 17.63
CA ARG A 289 -19.74 -10.34 17.20
C ARG A 289 -18.67 -9.60 18.02
N ILE A 290 -17.61 -9.18 17.37
CA ILE A 290 -16.53 -8.38 17.95
C ILE A 290 -16.98 -6.93 17.93
N THR A 291 -17.00 -6.29 19.10
CA THR A 291 -17.21 -4.86 19.22
C THR A 291 -15.87 -4.18 19.35
N LEU A 292 -15.62 -3.18 18.52
CA LEU A 292 -14.46 -2.31 18.62
C LEU A 292 -14.93 -0.98 19.22
N ASP A 293 -14.38 -0.59 20.37
CA ASP A 293 -14.69 0.71 20.99
C ASP A 293 -14.28 1.83 20.02
N SER A 294 -15.25 2.56 19.50
CA SER A 294 -15.00 3.69 18.61
C SER A 294 -14.49 4.92 19.37
N VAL A 295 -14.75 4.99 20.68
CA VAL A 295 -14.33 6.07 21.57
C VAL A 295 -13.36 5.58 22.64
N ILE A 296 -12.25 6.30 22.82
CA ILE A 296 -11.31 6.08 23.92
C ILE A 296 -11.28 7.34 24.80
N GLY A 297 -11.57 7.20 26.09
CA GLY A 297 -11.64 8.30 27.05
C GLY A 297 -10.62 8.17 28.17
N GLU A 298 -9.93 9.27 28.52
CA GLU A 298 -8.94 9.35 29.59
C GLU A 298 -9.08 10.66 30.38
N VAL A 299 -8.79 10.66 31.69
CA VAL A 299 -8.76 11.89 32.50
C VAL A 299 -7.31 12.37 32.67
N LEU A 300 -6.95 13.43 31.97
CA LEU A 300 -5.65 14.08 32.09
C LEU A 300 -5.60 14.91 33.38
N THR A 301 -4.68 14.58 34.28
CA THR A 301 -4.47 15.35 35.51
C THR A 301 -3.26 16.27 35.36
N ASN A 302 -3.42 17.55 35.70
CA ASN A 302 -2.34 18.53 35.75
C ASN A 302 -2.30 19.21 37.12
N THR A 303 -1.13 19.61 37.63
CA THR A 303 -1.02 20.34 38.91
C THR A 303 -0.46 21.71 38.63
N ASP A 304 -1.17 22.76 39.05
CA ASP A 304 -0.70 24.13 38.86
C ASP A 304 0.42 24.50 39.83
N ALA A 305 0.99 25.71 39.66
CA ALA A 305 2.06 26.21 40.52
C ALA A 305 1.65 26.39 42.00
N SER A 306 0.35 26.39 42.30
CA SER A 306 -0.19 26.47 43.67
C SER A 306 -0.36 25.10 44.33
N GLY A 307 -0.12 24.01 43.59
CA GLY A 307 -0.32 22.63 44.06
C GLY A 307 -1.76 22.13 43.90
N LYS A 308 -2.64 22.88 43.21
CA LYS A 308 -4.01 22.45 42.93
C LYS A 308 -4.02 21.51 41.74
N ALA A 309 -4.65 20.34 41.92
CA ALA A 309 -4.87 19.39 40.84
C ALA A 309 -6.08 19.80 40.00
N HIS A 310 -5.89 19.79 38.68
CA HIS A 310 -6.87 20.06 37.64
C HIS A 310 -7.09 18.81 36.80
N LYS A 311 -8.32 18.64 36.30
CA LYS A 311 -8.71 17.46 35.51
C LYS A 311 -9.30 17.88 34.17
N VAL A 312 -8.82 17.28 33.10
CA VAL A 312 -9.33 17.50 31.73
C VAL A 312 -9.72 16.15 31.14
N GLY A 313 -10.90 16.05 30.54
CA GLY A 313 -11.30 14.85 29.81
C GLY A 313 -10.71 14.85 28.40
N LEU A 314 -9.94 13.84 28.04
CA LEU A 314 -9.51 13.57 26.67
C LEU A 314 -10.41 12.50 26.08
N VAL A 315 -11.07 12.82 24.98
CA VAL A 315 -11.78 11.84 24.15
C VAL A 315 -11.08 11.71 22.81
N GLN A 316 -10.75 10.50 22.41
CA GLN A 316 -10.22 10.21 21.07
C GLN A 316 -11.22 9.36 20.30
N ILE A 317 -11.44 9.70 19.03
CA ILE A 317 -12.15 8.85 18.07
C ILE A 317 -11.13 8.47 16.98
N PRO A 318 -10.28 7.46 17.21
CA PRO A 318 -9.07 7.24 16.40
C PRO A 318 -9.28 6.42 15.13
N ARG A 319 -10.50 5.95 14.87
CA ARG A 319 -10.85 5.12 13.71
C ARG A 319 -11.94 5.79 12.89
N ASN A 320 -13.10 5.16 12.77
CA ASN A 320 -14.25 5.69 12.07
C ASN A 320 -15.40 6.02 13.03
N PHE A 321 -16.30 6.89 12.57
CA PHE A 321 -17.60 7.10 13.19
C PHE A 321 -18.52 5.92 12.85
N ALA A 322 -18.73 5.03 13.83
CA ALA A 322 -19.58 3.86 13.74
C ALA A 322 -20.97 4.12 14.37
N GLU A 323 -21.90 3.19 14.20
CA GLU A 323 -23.25 3.29 14.79
C GLU A 323 -23.25 3.47 16.32
N THR A 324 -22.22 2.97 17.02
CA THR A 324 -22.11 3.02 18.48
C THR A 324 -21.42 4.28 19.03
N THR A 325 -20.77 5.08 18.17
CA THR A 325 -19.85 6.14 18.59
C THR A 325 -20.49 7.21 19.48
N ALA A 326 -21.68 7.68 19.13
CA ALA A 326 -22.35 8.69 19.94
C ALA A 326 -22.75 8.18 21.34
N ALA A 327 -23.16 6.91 21.44
CA ALA A 327 -23.51 6.32 22.73
C ALA A 327 -22.28 6.11 23.62
N GLU A 328 -21.17 5.63 23.05
CA GLU A 328 -19.90 5.48 23.75
C GLU A 328 -19.34 6.84 24.21
N LEU A 329 -19.45 7.88 23.36
CA LEU A 329 -19.06 9.24 23.71
C LEU A 329 -19.86 9.77 24.91
N ARG A 330 -21.19 9.69 24.86
CA ARG A 330 -22.06 10.15 25.95
C ARG A 330 -21.74 9.42 27.27
N ALA A 331 -21.51 8.11 27.21
CA ALA A 331 -21.07 7.36 28.39
C ALA A 331 -19.74 7.87 28.97
N LYS A 332 -18.76 8.21 28.13
CA LYS A 332 -17.49 8.81 28.57
C LYS A 332 -17.64 10.23 29.11
N LEU A 333 -18.51 11.03 28.52
CA LEU A 333 -18.84 12.36 29.03
C LEU A 333 -19.49 12.28 30.41
N ASP A 334 -20.41 11.34 30.65
CA ASP A 334 -21.01 11.11 31.97
C ASP A 334 -19.94 10.70 33.02
N GLU A 335 -18.99 9.84 32.66
CA GLU A 335 -17.84 9.48 33.51
C GLU A 335 -16.99 10.72 33.86
N PHE A 336 -16.74 11.59 32.89
CA PHE A 336 -15.96 12.81 33.09
C PHE A 336 -16.69 13.84 33.96
N GLN A 337 -17.99 13.99 33.80
CA GLN A 337 -18.82 14.82 34.67
C GLN A 337 -18.75 14.31 36.12
N ALA A 338 -18.87 13.00 36.34
CA ALA A 338 -18.72 12.39 37.65
C ALA A 338 -17.31 12.57 38.24
N ALA A 339 -16.27 12.59 37.39
CA ALA A 339 -14.89 12.82 37.79
C ALA A 339 -14.56 14.29 38.10
N GLY A 340 -15.45 15.22 37.75
CA GLY A 340 -15.30 16.66 37.94
C GLY A 340 -14.24 17.27 37.03
N VAL A 341 -14.23 16.89 35.75
CA VAL A 341 -13.34 17.54 34.77
C VAL A 341 -13.73 19.00 34.56
N GLU A 342 -12.74 19.85 34.31
CA GLU A 342 -12.88 21.29 34.12
C GLU A 342 -12.97 21.67 32.62
N GLY A 343 -12.67 20.73 31.72
CA GLY A 343 -12.98 20.85 30.30
C GLY A 343 -12.54 19.65 29.46
N ILE A 344 -12.72 19.76 28.15
CA ILE A 344 -12.67 18.62 27.23
C ILE A 344 -11.72 18.89 26.06
N VAL A 345 -10.92 17.88 25.71
CA VAL A 345 -10.18 17.80 24.45
C VAL A 345 -10.79 16.65 23.63
N LEU A 346 -11.32 16.97 22.45
CA LEU A 346 -11.82 16.00 21.48
C LEU A 346 -10.78 15.83 20.36
N ASP A 347 -10.16 14.66 20.28
CA ASP A 347 -9.12 14.34 19.31
C ASP A 347 -9.69 13.58 18.11
N LEU A 348 -9.70 14.24 16.95
CA LEU A 348 -10.17 13.73 15.65
C LEU A 348 -9.02 13.62 14.63
N ARG A 349 -7.76 13.77 15.06
CA ARG A 349 -6.58 13.58 14.19
C ARG A 349 -6.57 12.16 13.62
N ASP A 350 -6.11 12.01 12.38
CA ASP A 350 -6.06 10.75 11.64
C ASP A 350 -7.41 10.01 11.46
N ASN A 351 -8.56 10.64 11.78
CA ASN A 351 -9.88 10.05 11.63
C ASN A 351 -10.50 10.36 10.25
N PRO A 352 -10.60 9.38 9.32
CA PRO A 352 -11.09 9.58 7.96
C PRO A 352 -12.61 9.79 7.84
N GLY A 353 -13.34 9.82 8.97
CA GLY A 353 -14.77 10.05 9.04
C GLY A 353 -15.56 8.77 9.33
N GLY A 354 -16.72 8.59 8.67
CA GLY A 354 -17.61 7.45 8.92
C GLY A 354 -19.07 7.80 8.63
N LEU A 355 -19.98 7.27 9.43
CA LEU A 355 -21.42 7.49 9.26
C LEU A 355 -21.80 8.94 9.58
N LEU A 356 -22.53 9.58 8.65
CA LEU A 356 -23.05 10.94 8.80
C LEU A 356 -23.84 11.11 10.10
N ASN A 357 -24.81 10.22 10.35
CA ASN A 357 -25.69 10.31 11.52
C ASN A 357 -24.90 10.21 12.83
N ALA A 358 -23.85 9.38 12.86
CA ALA A 358 -22.98 9.27 14.04
C ALA A 358 -22.20 10.59 14.28
N ALA A 359 -21.72 11.27 13.23
CA ALA A 359 -21.11 12.60 13.38
C ALA A 359 -22.11 13.66 13.85
N VAL A 360 -23.35 13.65 13.32
CA VAL A 360 -24.42 14.53 13.80
C VAL A 360 -24.66 14.32 15.30
N ASP A 361 -24.81 13.07 15.73
CA ASP A 361 -25.07 12.74 17.13
C ASP A 361 -23.88 13.05 18.05
N VAL A 362 -22.64 12.94 17.55
CA VAL A 362 -21.43 13.34 18.26
C VAL A 362 -21.38 14.87 18.43
N ALA A 363 -21.69 15.65 17.39
CA ALA A 363 -21.76 17.10 17.50
C ALA A 363 -22.91 17.56 18.43
N ASP A 364 -24.07 16.90 18.34
CA ASP A 364 -25.24 17.13 19.20
C ASP A 364 -24.92 16.91 20.69
N ALA A 365 -23.98 16.02 21.02
CA ALA A 365 -23.54 15.82 22.41
C ALA A 365 -22.88 17.06 23.05
N PHE A 366 -22.48 18.06 22.26
CA PHE A 366 -21.85 19.29 22.72
C PHE A 366 -22.65 20.56 22.38
N LEU A 367 -23.78 20.44 21.69
CA LEU A 367 -24.57 21.56 21.15
C LEU A 367 -26.00 21.53 21.66
N SER A 368 -26.52 22.69 22.08
CA SER A 368 -27.91 22.82 22.56
C SER A 368 -28.90 23.16 21.44
N ALA A 369 -28.45 23.85 20.38
CA ALA A 369 -29.25 24.25 19.23
C ALA A 369 -28.36 24.59 18.02
N GLY A 370 -28.99 24.78 16.85
CA GLY A 370 -28.33 25.17 15.60
C GLY A 370 -28.23 24.03 14.59
N THR A 371 -28.19 24.37 13.30
CA THR A 371 -27.98 23.39 12.22
C THR A 371 -26.53 22.93 12.24
N ILE A 372 -26.30 21.62 12.41
CA ILE A 372 -24.98 20.98 12.46
C ILE A 372 -24.43 20.81 11.04
N VAL A 373 -25.27 20.30 10.14
CA VAL A 373 -24.89 20.06 8.74
C VAL A 373 -26.13 20.15 7.85
N SER A 374 -25.94 20.69 6.66
CA SER A 374 -26.94 20.66 5.59
C SER A 374 -26.42 19.84 4.41
N THR A 375 -27.27 19.06 3.76
CA THR A 375 -26.95 18.39 2.50
C THR A 375 -27.66 19.11 1.36
N VAL A 376 -26.93 19.40 0.29
CA VAL A 376 -27.47 20.08 -0.90
C VAL A 376 -27.02 19.33 -2.14
N GLY A 377 -27.99 18.84 -2.93
CA GLY A 377 -27.73 18.17 -4.21
C GLY A 377 -28.59 18.76 -5.32
N VAL A 378 -28.23 18.48 -6.57
CA VAL A 378 -28.98 18.97 -7.75
C VAL A 378 -30.35 18.31 -7.86
N SER A 379 -30.41 16.99 -7.66
CA SER A 379 -31.63 16.18 -7.72
C SER A 379 -32.19 15.81 -6.34
N SER A 380 -31.57 16.31 -5.27
CA SER A 380 -31.91 15.99 -3.88
C SER A 380 -32.47 17.22 -3.18
N PRO A 381 -33.55 17.10 -2.40
CA PRO A 381 -34.01 18.20 -1.56
C PRO A 381 -32.90 18.61 -0.58
N ARG A 382 -32.85 19.89 -0.23
CA ARG A 382 -32.00 20.34 0.88
C ARG A 382 -32.51 19.69 2.16
N GLU A 383 -31.63 19.00 2.87
CA GLU A 383 -31.92 18.46 4.20
C GLU A 383 -30.99 19.07 5.23
N GLU A 384 -31.51 19.31 6.43
CA GLU A 384 -30.76 19.88 7.53
C GLU A 384 -30.84 18.95 8.74
N SER A 385 -29.69 18.69 9.34
CA SER A 385 -29.60 18.03 10.64
C SER A 385 -29.20 19.07 11.69
N SER A 386 -30.01 19.21 12.72
CA SER A 386 -29.82 20.23 13.76
C SER A 386 -29.63 19.59 15.13
N ALA A 387 -28.90 20.28 16.00
CA ALA A 387 -28.83 19.94 17.41
C ALA A 387 -30.22 20.02 18.05
N ASN A 388 -30.54 19.02 18.87
CA ASN A 388 -31.84 18.89 19.51
C ASN A 388 -31.81 19.16 21.03
N GLY A 389 -30.61 19.28 21.61
CA GLY A 389 -30.39 19.64 23.02
C GLY A 389 -30.92 18.62 24.02
N ARG A 390 -31.13 17.35 23.62
CA ARG A 390 -31.66 16.31 24.52
C ARG A 390 -30.61 15.71 25.45
N TYR A 391 -29.33 15.80 25.12
CA TYR A 391 -28.24 15.38 25.99
C TYR A 391 -27.72 16.60 26.75
N ASP A 392 -27.80 16.54 28.08
CA ASP A 392 -27.44 17.64 28.98
C ASP A 392 -26.04 17.40 29.56
N PHE A 393 -25.02 17.95 28.88
CA PHE A 393 -23.64 17.96 29.36
C PHE A 393 -23.22 19.39 29.70
N PRO A 394 -22.47 19.62 30.80
CA PRO A 394 -22.08 20.97 31.20
C PRO A 394 -21.30 21.70 30.09
N ASP A 395 -21.57 23.01 29.96
CA ASP A 395 -20.84 23.90 29.06
C ASP A 395 -19.42 24.17 29.57
N LEU A 396 -18.55 23.18 29.44
CA LEU A 396 -17.12 23.29 29.71
C LEU A 396 -16.35 23.78 28.48
N PRO A 397 -15.19 24.46 28.64
CA PRO A 397 -14.31 24.77 27.53
C PRO A 397 -13.94 23.50 26.74
N LEU A 398 -14.04 23.60 25.40
CA LEU A 398 -13.84 22.49 24.47
C LEU A 398 -12.82 22.88 23.40
N VAL A 399 -11.82 22.01 23.23
CA VAL A 399 -10.88 22.07 22.11
C VAL A 399 -11.05 20.83 21.25
N VAL A 400 -11.04 21.02 19.92
CA VAL A 400 -11.02 19.92 18.94
C VAL A 400 -9.64 19.89 18.27
N LEU A 401 -8.97 18.73 18.31
CA LEU A 401 -7.72 18.49 17.57
C LEU A 401 -8.04 17.89 16.20
N VAL A 402 -7.44 18.45 15.16
CA VAL A 402 -7.62 18.01 13.77
C VAL A 402 -6.32 18.04 12.98
N ASP A 403 -6.25 17.24 11.91
CA ASP A 403 -5.15 17.32 10.96
C ASP A 403 -5.60 16.90 9.55
N GLN A 404 -4.65 16.75 8.61
CA GLN A 404 -4.95 16.36 7.24
C GLN A 404 -5.62 14.97 7.12
N GLY A 405 -5.51 14.11 8.14
CA GLY A 405 -6.20 12.82 8.19
C GLY A 405 -7.65 12.93 8.68
N SER A 406 -8.01 14.03 9.36
CA SER A 406 -9.40 14.35 9.71
C SER A 406 -10.20 14.61 8.43
N ALA A 407 -11.19 13.77 8.14
CA ALA A 407 -11.99 13.90 6.91
C ALA A 407 -13.48 13.62 7.12
N SER A 408 -14.31 14.14 6.20
CA SER A 408 -15.74 13.86 6.09
C SER A 408 -16.50 14.04 7.41
N ALA A 409 -16.92 12.97 8.09
CA ALA A 409 -17.64 13.01 9.36
C ALA A 409 -16.88 13.80 10.44
N SER A 410 -15.54 13.67 10.51
CA SER A 410 -14.68 14.46 11.40
C SER A 410 -14.74 15.96 11.10
N GLU A 411 -14.81 16.32 9.81
CA GLU A 411 -14.90 17.70 9.35
C GLU A 411 -16.27 18.31 9.62
N ILE A 412 -17.34 17.49 9.56
CA ILE A 412 -18.69 17.90 9.98
C ILE A 412 -18.69 18.25 11.46
N VAL A 413 -18.12 17.39 12.32
CA VAL A 413 -18.04 17.65 13.76
C VAL A 413 -17.20 18.90 14.05
N ALA A 414 -15.98 18.96 13.51
CA ALA A 414 -15.08 20.10 13.73
C ALA A 414 -15.69 21.41 13.20
N GLY A 415 -16.24 21.41 11.98
CA GLY A 415 -16.87 22.56 11.35
C GLY A 415 -18.13 23.01 12.07
N ALA A 416 -18.97 22.08 12.54
CA ALA A 416 -20.17 22.41 13.30
C ALA A 416 -19.84 23.06 14.65
N LEU A 417 -18.94 22.44 15.42
CA LEU A 417 -18.53 22.95 16.73
C LEU A 417 -17.79 24.29 16.61
N ARG A 418 -16.99 24.47 15.57
CA ARG A 418 -16.32 25.74 15.28
C ARG A 418 -17.30 26.84 14.91
N ASN A 419 -18.13 26.62 13.88
CA ASN A 419 -18.97 27.66 13.28
C ASN A 419 -20.18 28.03 14.15
N LEU A 420 -20.61 27.16 15.06
CA LEU A 420 -21.59 27.48 16.09
C LEU A 420 -20.96 28.11 17.36
N GLY A 421 -19.67 28.42 17.34
CA GLY A 421 -18.98 29.10 18.44
C GLY A 421 -18.74 28.24 19.68
N ARG A 422 -18.80 26.90 19.55
CA ARG A 422 -18.73 25.96 20.69
C ARG A 422 -17.32 25.50 21.05
N ALA A 423 -16.43 25.34 20.08
CA ALA A 423 -15.09 24.80 20.32
C ALA A 423 -13.99 25.55 19.57
N VAL A 424 -12.81 25.67 20.19
CA VAL A 424 -11.59 26.11 19.50
C VAL A 424 -10.98 24.91 18.76
N VAL A 425 -10.69 25.08 17.48
CA VAL A 425 -10.03 24.04 16.67
C VAL A 425 -8.51 24.28 16.67
N ILE A 426 -7.71 23.28 17.04
CA ILE A 426 -6.24 23.33 17.01
C ILE A 426 -5.73 22.22 16.10
N GLY A 427 -4.65 22.47 15.36
CA GLY A 427 -4.04 21.44 14.52
C GLY A 427 -3.63 21.96 13.15
N ARG A 428 -3.87 21.15 12.13
CA ARG A 428 -3.64 21.49 10.72
C ARG A 428 -4.95 21.45 9.95
N ARG A 429 -5.03 22.16 8.83
CA ARG A 429 -6.20 22.13 7.94
C ARG A 429 -6.56 20.68 7.59
N THR A 430 -7.85 20.34 7.68
CA THR A 430 -8.37 18.99 7.43
C THR A 430 -8.31 18.57 5.96
N PHE A 431 -8.72 17.33 5.67
CA PHE A 431 -8.61 16.72 4.34
C PHE A 431 -9.35 17.47 3.22
N GLY A 432 -10.57 17.95 3.48
CA GLY A 432 -11.41 18.68 2.54
C GLY A 432 -12.48 17.86 1.83
N LYS A 433 -12.99 16.77 2.43
CA LYS A 433 -14.04 15.95 1.80
C LYS A 433 -15.43 16.44 2.23
N GLY A 434 -16.07 17.20 1.35
CA GLY A 434 -17.41 17.77 1.55
C GLY A 434 -18.50 17.10 0.71
N SER A 435 -18.29 15.91 0.18
CA SER A 435 -19.22 15.21 -0.72
C SER A 435 -20.01 14.11 -0.02
N VAL A 436 -21.27 13.92 -0.43
CA VAL A 436 -22.19 12.90 0.10
C VAL A 436 -22.33 11.78 -0.92
N GLN A 437 -22.06 10.55 -0.48
CA GLN A 437 -22.31 9.36 -1.30
C GLN A 437 -23.51 8.56 -0.80
N VAL A 438 -24.30 8.06 -1.75
CA VAL A 438 -25.37 7.08 -1.53
C VAL A 438 -25.00 5.77 -2.20
N LEU A 439 -25.38 4.67 -1.55
CA LEU A 439 -25.20 3.32 -2.06
C LEU A 439 -26.45 2.88 -2.80
N HIS A 440 -26.31 2.63 -4.09
CA HIS A 440 -27.31 1.94 -4.88
C HIS A 440 -26.95 0.47 -4.90
N GLU A 441 -27.66 -0.36 -4.13
CA GLU A 441 -27.39 -1.80 -4.06
C GLU A 441 -27.98 -2.55 -5.26
N ARG A 442 -27.30 -3.59 -5.73
CA ARG A 442 -27.80 -4.49 -6.78
C ARG A 442 -27.30 -5.91 -6.57
N LYS A 443 -28.11 -6.89 -7.00
CA LYS A 443 -27.72 -8.30 -7.03
C LYS A 443 -27.40 -8.74 -8.46
N VAL A 444 -26.21 -9.33 -8.64
CA VAL A 444 -25.76 -9.97 -9.87
C VAL A 444 -25.56 -11.44 -9.54
N ALA A 445 -26.40 -12.31 -10.12
CA ALA A 445 -26.55 -13.70 -9.68
C ALA A 445 -26.82 -13.76 -8.15
N ASP A 446 -25.98 -14.47 -7.40
CA ASP A 446 -26.09 -14.61 -5.93
C ASP A 446 -25.17 -13.65 -5.16
N LYS A 447 -24.44 -12.77 -5.87
CA LYS A 447 -23.52 -11.79 -5.26
C LYS A 447 -24.19 -10.42 -5.16
N GLU A 448 -24.02 -9.74 -4.03
CA GLU A 448 -24.46 -8.35 -3.83
C GLU A 448 -23.32 -7.41 -4.18
N LEU A 449 -23.60 -6.33 -4.92
CA LEU A 449 -22.67 -5.24 -5.20
C LEU A 449 -23.36 -3.91 -4.96
N ALA A 450 -22.61 -2.81 -4.92
CA ALA A 450 -23.21 -1.48 -4.82
C ALA A 450 -22.47 -0.45 -5.67
N LEU A 451 -23.23 0.46 -6.26
CA LEU A 451 -22.70 1.69 -6.83
C LEU A 451 -22.71 2.74 -5.72
N LYS A 452 -21.53 3.19 -5.31
CA LYS A 452 -21.37 4.34 -4.44
C LYS A 452 -21.34 5.58 -5.32
N LEU A 453 -22.36 6.42 -5.24
CA LEU A 453 -22.54 7.58 -6.12
C LEU A 453 -22.57 8.87 -5.33
N THR A 454 -21.78 9.86 -5.75
CA THR A 454 -21.85 11.21 -5.16
C THR A 454 -23.10 11.95 -5.64
N ILE A 455 -24.00 12.32 -4.71
CA ILE A 455 -25.30 12.92 -5.03
C ILE A 455 -25.52 14.31 -4.45
N ALA A 456 -24.71 14.72 -3.48
CA ALA A 456 -24.86 15.99 -2.77
C ALA A 456 -23.53 16.46 -2.18
N GLN A 457 -23.50 17.69 -1.66
CA GLN A 457 -22.43 18.24 -0.85
C GLN A 457 -22.92 18.52 0.57
N TYR A 458 -22.03 18.39 1.56
CA TYR A 458 -22.22 18.84 2.93
C TYR A 458 -21.86 20.32 3.05
N LEU A 459 -22.71 21.07 3.74
CA LEU A 459 -22.47 22.44 4.17
C LEU A 459 -22.47 22.48 5.69
N THR A 460 -21.40 23.03 6.25
CA THR A 460 -21.28 23.32 7.69
C THR A 460 -22.10 24.57 8.05
N PRO A 461 -22.33 24.89 9.34
CA PRO A 461 -23.16 26.02 9.73
C PRO A 461 -22.67 27.32 9.10
N GLY A 462 -23.60 28.14 8.60
CA GLY A 462 -23.30 29.32 7.78
C GLY A 462 -23.22 29.03 6.27
N ASP A 463 -23.70 27.86 5.81
CA ASP A 463 -23.63 27.40 4.42
C ASP A 463 -22.20 27.34 3.86
N VAL A 464 -21.24 26.99 4.73
CA VAL A 464 -19.82 26.91 4.38
C VAL A 464 -19.51 25.51 3.83
N SER A 465 -19.11 25.45 2.56
CA SER A 465 -18.63 24.22 1.92
C SER A 465 -17.20 23.91 2.35
N ILE A 466 -16.95 22.65 2.69
CA ILE A 466 -15.62 22.12 3.04
C ILE A 466 -14.96 21.36 1.88
N GLN A 467 -15.67 21.17 0.76
CA GLN A 467 -15.20 20.38 -0.39
C GLN A 467 -13.97 21.03 -1.03
N SER A 468 -12.86 20.27 -1.13
CA SER A 468 -11.52 20.68 -1.56
C SER A 468 -10.89 21.82 -0.76
N VAL A 469 -11.47 22.16 0.38
CA VAL A 469 -11.04 23.29 1.22
C VAL A 469 -10.62 22.80 2.59
N GLY A 470 -11.46 21.98 3.23
CA GLY A 470 -11.33 21.53 4.61
C GLY A 470 -11.80 22.57 5.63
N VAL A 471 -11.76 22.17 6.90
CA VAL A 471 -11.93 23.02 8.07
C VAL A 471 -10.55 23.56 8.46
N PRO A 472 -10.31 24.89 8.35
CA PRO A 472 -9.09 25.49 8.87
C PRO A 472 -9.09 25.49 10.40
N PRO A 473 -7.94 25.24 11.06
CA PRO A 473 -7.84 25.37 12.50
C PRO A 473 -7.94 26.85 12.92
N ASP A 474 -8.39 27.09 14.15
CA ASP A 474 -8.31 28.42 14.76
C ASP A 474 -6.88 28.73 15.20
N ILE A 475 -6.18 27.72 15.73
CA ILE A 475 -4.75 27.77 16.07
C ILE A 475 -4.02 26.70 15.25
N GLU A 476 -3.23 27.13 14.28
CA GLU A 476 -2.42 26.21 13.47
C GLU A 476 -1.19 25.76 14.25
N THR A 477 -0.99 24.45 14.32
CA THR A 477 0.18 23.79 14.91
C THR A 477 0.89 22.95 13.85
N VAL A 478 2.22 23.02 13.81
CA VAL A 478 3.05 22.32 12.83
C VAL A 478 4.11 21.49 13.55
N PRO A 479 4.15 20.16 13.36
CA PRO A 479 5.17 19.32 13.98
C PRO A 479 6.53 19.58 13.33
N VAL A 480 7.53 19.74 14.19
CA VAL A 480 8.96 19.82 13.84
C VAL A 480 9.60 18.50 14.20
N TRP A 481 10.02 17.75 13.18
CA TRP A 481 10.78 16.53 13.35
C TRP A 481 12.29 16.80 13.23
N ILE A 482 13.05 16.41 14.26
CA ILE A 482 14.52 16.47 14.25
C ILE A 482 15.06 15.07 14.48
N GLY A 483 15.31 14.33 13.41
CA GLY A 483 15.96 13.02 13.45
C GLY A 483 17.47 13.11 13.33
N SER A 484 18.15 11.97 13.37
CA SER A 484 19.58 11.85 13.06
C SER A 484 19.87 12.09 11.57
N GLU A 485 19.07 11.48 10.69
CA GLU A 485 19.27 11.50 9.23
C GLU A 485 18.64 12.71 8.51
N HIS A 486 17.58 13.32 9.07
CA HIS A 486 16.89 14.44 8.42
C HIS A 486 16.17 15.36 9.42
N ILE A 487 15.81 16.55 8.96
CA ILE A 487 15.01 17.54 9.69
C ILE A 487 13.79 17.88 8.82
N ALA A 488 12.64 18.08 9.46
CA ALA A 488 11.47 18.72 8.87
C ALA A 488 10.99 19.79 9.87
N TYR A 489 11.27 21.06 9.61
CA TYR A 489 10.92 22.17 10.50
C TYR A 489 9.69 22.91 10.00
N PHE A 490 9.58 23.16 8.70
CA PHE A 490 8.46 23.89 8.13
C PHE A 490 7.31 22.97 7.69
N GLY A 491 7.45 21.66 7.90
CA GLY A 491 6.54 20.64 7.37
C GLY A 491 6.90 20.25 5.94
N ARG A 492 6.11 19.34 5.35
CA ARG A 492 6.20 18.97 3.93
C ARG A 492 4.81 19.01 3.32
N ASP A 493 4.70 19.54 2.11
CA ASP A 493 3.41 19.95 1.56
C ASP A 493 3.03 19.18 0.29
N ARG A 494 3.93 19.12 -0.70
CA ARG A 494 3.59 18.64 -2.06
C ARG A 494 3.23 17.16 -2.12
N PHE A 495 3.71 16.40 -1.15
CA PHE A 495 3.78 14.96 -1.21
C PHE A 495 3.27 14.31 0.10
N GLU A 496 3.50 14.92 1.26
CA GLU A 496 3.16 14.31 2.56
C GLU A 496 1.75 14.62 3.08
N LEU A 497 1.11 15.69 2.58
CA LEU A 497 -0.23 16.08 3.01
C LEU A 497 -1.25 15.81 1.89
N LEU A 498 -1.60 14.53 1.71
CA LEU A 498 -2.68 14.17 0.78
C LEU A 498 -3.98 14.84 1.24
N ARG A 499 -4.59 15.63 0.36
CA ARG A 499 -5.86 16.32 0.57
C ARG A 499 -6.81 15.99 -0.57
N GLU A 500 -8.07 16.36 -0.41
CA GLU A 500 -9.07 16.24 -1.49
C GLU A 500 -8.59 16.91 -2.78
N GLU A 501 -8.00 18.11 -2.69
CA GLU A 501 -7.46 18.84 -3.85
C GLU A 501 -6.28 18.14 -4.55
N SER A 502 -5.64 17.18 -3.88
CA SER A 502 -4.56 16.37 -4.45
C SER A 502 -5.09 15.23 -5.32
N LEU A 503 -6.37 14.87 -5.19
CA LEU A 503 -6.98 13.77 -5.94
C LEU A 503 -7.31 14.21 -7.38
N SER A 504 -7.07 13.30 -8.33
CA SER A 504 -7.50 13.50 -9.71
C SER A 504 -9.03 13.56 -9.78
N GLN A 505 -9.55 14.44 -10.64
CA GLN A 505 -10.99 14.69 -10.81
C GLN A 505 -11.76 15.10 -9.52
N HIS A 506 -11.09 15.56 -8.45
CA HIS A 506 -11.80 16.03 -7.25
C HIS A 506 -12.90 17.07 -7.56
N LEU A 507 -13.97 17.06 -6.76
CA LEU A 507 -15.03 18.07 -6.89
C LEU A 507 -14.51 19.40 -6.38
N VAL A 508 -14.76 20.49 -7.10
CA VAL A 508 -14.28 21.83 -6.72
C VAL A 508 -15.42 22.61 -6.09
N SER A 509 -15.10 23.45 -5.11
CA SER A 509 -16.04 24.40 -4.54
C SER A 509 -15.71 25.82 -5.00
N ASN A 510 -16.74 26.57 -5.41
CA ASN A 510 -16.60 28.02 -5.65
C ASN A 510 -16.56 28.82 -4.34
N ALA A 511 -16.72 28.17 -3.19
CA ALA A 511 -16.59 28.83 -1.89
C ALA A 511 -15.11 29.19 -1.66
N THR A 512 -14.77 30.47 -1.77
CA THR A 512 -13.53 30.99 -1.20
C THR A 512 -13.52 30.70 0.30
N LEU A 513 -12.38 30.24 0.84
CA LEU A 513 -12.09 30.28 2.27
C LEU A 513 -12.35 31.72 2.77
N HIS A 514 -13.54 31.96 3.31
CA HIS A 514 -13.86 33.25 3.90
C HIS A 514 -13.22 33.39 5.28
N ASP A 515 -12.96 32.25 5.94
CA ASP A 515 -12.30 32.18 7.22
C ASP A 515 -10.84 31.72 7.07
N LYS A 516 -9.94 32.53 7.60
CA LYS A 516 -8.51 32.23 7.71
C LYS A 516 -8.22 31.61 9.08
N THR A 517 -7.14 30.84 9.17
CA THR A 517 -6.51 30.51 10.45
C THR A 517 -6.34 31.77 11.29
N ALA A 518 -6.83 31.76 12.53
CA ALA A 518 -6.81 32.94 13.38
C ALA A 518 -5.42 33.19 14.01
N PHE A 519 -4.72 32.12 14.39
CA PHE A 519 -3.40 32.17 15.03
C PHE A 519 -2.47 31.06 14.53
N GLY A 520 -1.16 31.33 14.48
CA GLY A 520 -0.15 30.35 14.05
C GLY A 520 0.60 30.77 12.77
N PRO A 521 1.45 29.89 12.21
CA PRO A 521 1.74 28.53 12.70
C PRO A 521 2.57 28.51 13.98
N LEU A 522 2.15 27.68 14.94
CA LEU A 522 2.93 27.30 16.13
C LEU A 522 3.69 26.02 15.84
N TYR A 523 5.00 26.12 15.66
CA TYR A 523 5.88 24.97 15.48
C TYR A 523 6.18 24.30 16.83
N PHE A 524 6.00 22.98 16.91
CA PHE A 524 6.27 22.20 18.12
C PHE A 524 7.22 21.04 17.86
N LEU A 525 8.02 20.65 18.86
CA LEU A 525 8.94 19.52 18.69
C LEU A 525 8.16 18.20 18.76
N ASP A 526 8.18 17.44 17.66
CA ASP A 526 7.47 16.17 17.58
C ASP A 526 8.08 15.10 18.49
N ARG A 527 7.27 14.12 18.90
CA ARG A 527 7.72 12.99 19.71
C ARG A 527 8.81 12.21 18.98
N GLY A 528 9.77 11.63 19.71
CA GLY A 528 10.86 10.86 19.10
C GLY A 528 11.96 11.69 18.42
N SER A 529 11.82 13.01 18.35
CA SER A 529 12.91 13.90 17.93
C SER A 529 14.11 13.82 18.89
N VAL A 530 15.31 13.99 18.35
CA VAL A 530 16.58 13.90 19.10
C VAL A 530 16.52 14.80 20.34
N GLY A 531 16.67 14.16 21.50
CA GLY A 531 16.73 14.85 22.78
C GLY A 531 15.37 15.20 23.41
N ASN A 532 14.26 14.63 22.94
CA ASN A 532 12.93 14.72 23.54
C ASN A 532 12.60 13.50 24.44
N GLY A 533 13.56 13.04 25.24
CA GLY A 533 13.41 11.86 26.10
C GLY A 533 13.56 10.54 25.35
N GLU A 534 14.37 9.65 25.91
CA GLU A 534 14.83 8.35 25.38
C GLU A 534 15.92 8.44 24.32
N ASP A 535 17.13 8.06 24.77
CA ASP A 535 18.21 7.60 23.88
C ASP A 535 17.64 6.51 22.97
N GLU A 536 18.00 6.59 21.69
CA GLU A 536 17.75 5.59 20.65
C GLU A 536 17.58 4.19 21.25
N VAL A 537 16.38 3.61 21.15
CA VAL A 537 16.30 2.17 20.97
C VAL A 537 16.67 1.97 19.50
N PRO A 538 17.87 1.45 19.19
CA PRO A 538 18.16 1.10 17.81
C PRO A 538 17.21 -0.06 17.49
N GLN A 539 16.27 0.16 16.57
CA GLN A 539 15.74 -0.97 15.81
C GLN A 539 16.92 -1.46 14.97
N GLY A 540 17.57 -2.52 15.46
CA GLY A 540 18.64 -3.18 14.75
C GLY A 540 18.09 -3.77 13.46
N GLU A 541 18.48 -3.19 12.34
CA GLU A 541 18.72 -3.95 11.13
C GLU A 541 19.96 -4.81 11.40
N ASP A 542 19.77 -6.07 11.82
CA ASP A 542 20.84 -7.05 11.81
C ASP A 542 21.09 -7.48 10.35
N GLU A 543 21.98 -6.77 9.67
CA GLU A 543 22.75 -7.32 8.55
C GLU A 543 24.11 -7.79 9.09
N GLY A 544 24.34 -9.10 9.11
CA GLY A 544 25.63 -9.67 9.50
C GLY A 544 25.63 -11.19 9.65
N ASP A 545 25.38 -11.91 8.56
CA ASP A 545 25.76 -13.33 8.41
C ASP A 545 27.31 -13.43 8.42
N ASP A 546 27.90 -14.03 9.46
CA ASP A 546 29.25 -14.61 9.37
C ASP A 546 29.33 -15.86 10.28
N GLU A 547 28.96 -17.01 9.72
CA GLU A 547 29.21 -18.33 10.32
C GLU A 547 30.69 -18.72 10.09
N SER A 548 31.51 -18.68 11.14
CA SER A 548 32.56 -19.68 11.28
C SER A 548 32.99 -19.93 12.74
N ALA A 549 33.24 -21.22 13.01
CA ALA A 549 33.94 -21.82 14.14
C ALA A 549 33.14 -22.28 15.38
N LYS A 550 32.92 -23.60 15.40
CA LYS A 550 32.57 -24.46 16.55
C LYS A 550 33.51 -24.27 17.75
N ALA A 551 32.98 -24.08 18.97
CA ALA A 551 33.55 -24.61 20.22
C ALA A 551 32.52 -24.63 21.39
N LYS A 552 32.53 -25.72 22.16
CA LYS A 552 31.72 -26.00 23.37
C LYS A 552 31.91 -24.98 24.51
N PRO A 553 30.95 -24.84 25.44
CA PRO A 553 31.02 -23.86 26.52
C PRO A 553 31.84 -24.38 27.72
N PRO A 554 32.61 -23.53 28.42
CA PRO A 554 32.99 -23.79 29.80
C PRO A 554 32.02 -23.12 30.78
N ALA A 555 31.80 -23.84 31.88
CA ALA A 555 31.05 -23.42 33.06
C ALA A 555 31.75 -22.30 33.85
N ASP A 556 30.93 -21.59 34.63
CA ASP A 556 31.27 -20.73 35.77
C ASP A 556 31.93 -19.35 35.51
N ALA A 557 31.09 -18.30 35.44
CA ALA A 557 31.46 -16.96 35.90
C ALA A 557 30.26 -16.11 36.36
N LYS A 558 30.01 -16.14 37.67
CA LYS A 558 29.54 -15.06 38.58
C LYS A 558 28.66 -13.91 38.03
N LYS A 559 27.45 -13.85 38.60
CA LYS A 559 26.59 -12.67 38.85
C LYS A 559 27.32 -11.32 38.85
N LYS A 560 26.92 -10.41 37.95
CA LYS A 560 26.80 -8.96 38.19
C LYS A 560 25.93 -8.30 37.11
N GLY A 561 24.92 -7.54 37.55
CA GLY A 561 24.15 -6.62 36.73
C GLY A 561 22.83 -7.18 36.17
N SER A 562 21.77 -7.15 36.98
CA SER A 562 20.40 -7.25 36.45
C SER A 562 20.18 -6.11 35.45
N LYS A 563 20.06 -6.43 34.15
CA LYS A 563 19.42 -5.51 33.18
C LYS A 563 18.02 -5.23 33.73
N LYS A 564 17.76 -3.98 34.11
CA LYS A 564 16.41 -3.53 34.47
C LYS A 564 15.51 -3.85 33.28
N ALA A 565 14.39 -4.53 33.53
CA ALA A 565 13.31 -4.61 32.57
C ALA A 565 12.95 -3.20 32.09
N PRO A 566 12.53 -3.01 30.81
CA PRO A 566 12.05 -1.71 30.35
C PRO A 566 10.95 -1.24 31.29
N LYS A 567 11.04 -0.01 31.79
CA LYS A 567 9.95 0.58 32.56
C LYS A 567 8.75 0.68 31.62
N THR A 568 7.64 0.03 31.96
CA THR A 568 6.37 0.25 31.27
C THR A 568 5.95 1.70 31.55
N VAL A 569 6.12 2.59 30.58
CA VAL A 569 5.63 3.97 30.64
C VAL A 569 4.11 3.92 30.71
N SER A 570 3.50 4.67 31.63
CA SER A 570 2.05 4.68 31.76
C SER A 570 1.41 5.33 30.53
N ARG A 571 0.20 4.91 30.15
CA ARG A 571 -0.57 5.51 29.05
C ARG A 571 -0.75 7.02 29.22
N MET A 572 -0.87 7.48 30.47
CA MET A 572 -0.94 8.91 30.81
C MET A 572 0.34 9.65 30.46
N GLU A 573 1.51 9.12 30.85
CA GLU A 573 2.81 9.70 30.50
C GLU A 573 2.96 9.77 28.98
N MET A 574 2.63 8.68 28.27
CA MET A 574 2.64 8.68 26.81
C MET A 574 1.75 9.79 26.27
N LEU A 575 0.48 9.92 26.66
CA LEU A 575 -0.43 10.96 26.15
C LEU A 575 0.10 12.39 26.37
N LEU A 576 0.72 12.64 27.53
CA LEU A 576 1.25 13.96 27.88
C LEU A 576 2.54 14.35 27.13
N GLU A 577 3.20 13.40 26.45
CA GLU A 577 4.31 13.69 25.54
C GLU A 577 3.84 14.31 24.21
N ASP A 578 2.54 14.28 23.87
CA ASP A 578 2.01 14.90 22.66
C ASP A 578 1.81 16.38 22.92
N ALA A 579 2.50 17.19 22.13
CA ALA A 579 2.47 18.62 22.28
C ALA A 579 1.08 19.20 22.00
N GLU A 580 0.35 18.69 21.02
CA GLU A 580 -1.00 19.17 20.68
C GLU A 580 -2.00 18.81 21.78
N ILE A 581 -1.97 17.58 22.31
CA ILE A 581 -2.78 17.19 23.48
C ILE A 581 -2.45 18.08 24.68
N ARG A 582 -1.17 18.35 24.95
CA ARG A 582 -0.73 19.23 26.03
C ARG A 582 -1.18 20.67 25.83
N ILE A 583 -1.00 21.23 24.63
CA ILE A 583 -1.42 22.59 24.28
C ILE A 583 -2.93 22.72 24.39
N ALA A 584 -3.70 21.76 23.89
CA ALA A 584 -5.16 21.75 24.00
C ALA A 584 -5.62 21.67 25.45
N ARG A 585 -5.05 20.77 26.25
CA ARG A 585 -5.33 20.66 27.69
C ARG A 585 -5.04 21.98 28.40
N ASP A 586 -3.89 22.59 28.14
CA ASP A 586 -3.47 23.83 28.79
C ASP A 586 -4.36 25.01 28.37
N LEU A 587 -4.83 25.05 27.11
CA LEU A 587 -5.78 26.05 26.66
C LEU A 587 -7.13 25.92 27.36
N VAL A 588 -7.64 24.69 27.48
CA VAL A 588 -8.90 24.40 28.19
C VAL A 588 -8.82 24.84 29.65
N LEU A 589 -7.69 24.61 30.33
CA LEU A 589 -7.49 25.04 31.72
C LEU A 589 -7.30 26.55 31.86
N ALA A 590 -6.75 27.22 30.83
CA ALA A 590 -6.57 28.67 30.81
C ALA A 590 -7.87 29.43 30.44
N ALA A 591 -8.82 28.75 29.81
CA ALA A 591 -10.08 29.32 29.37
C ALA A 591 -10.96 29.78 30.55
N LYS A 592 -11.53 30.98 30.42
CA LYS A 592 -12.44 31.56 31.43
C LYS A 592 -13.92 31.49 31.02
N SER A 593 -14.17 31.01 29.80
CA SER A 593 -15.48 30.88 29.17
C SER A 593 -15.47 29.58 28.36
N SER A 594 -16.65 29.00 28.17
CA SER A 594 -16.85 27.86 27.27
C SER A 594 -17.14 28.28 25.82
N SER A 595 -17.35 29.58 25.58
CA SER A 595 -17.54 30.15 24.24
C SER A 595 -16.21 30.23 23.48
N ARG A 596 -16.20 29.73 22.25
CA ARG A 596 -15.04 29.82 21.34
C ARG A 596 -14.57 31.25 21.17
N ASP A 597 -15.48 32.18 20.90
CA ASP A 597 -15.14 33.57 20.57
C ASP A 597 -14.50 34.29 21.77
N ASP A 598 -14.98 34.00 22.99
CA ASP A 598 -14.39 34.54 24.22
C ASP A 598 -12.98 33.98 24.47
N ILE A 599 -12.77 32.68 24.19
CA ILE A 599 -11.45 32.06 24.30
C ILE A 599 -10.49 32.71 23.31
N LEU A 600 -10.87 32.80 22.03
CA LEU A 600 -10.04 33.37 20.96
C LEU A 600 -9.73 34.86 21.19
N ALA A 601 -10.67 35.64 21.73
CA ALA A 601 -10.44 37.04 22.07
C ALA A 601 -9.32 37.25 23.12
N ASN A 602 -8.94 36.20 23.86
CA ASN A 602 -7.95 36.26 24.93
C ASN A 602 -6.74 35.31 24.71
N VAL A 603 -6.63 34.68 23.54
CA VAL A 603 -5.67 33.57 23.31
C VAL A 603 -4.27 34.02 22.90
N ASP A 604 -4.10 35.26 22.43
CA ASP A 604 -2.81 35.82 21.95
C ASP A 604 -1.63 35.56 22.90
N GLY A 605 -1.83 35.86 24.19
CA GLY A 605 -0.79 35.68 25.21
C GLY A 605 -0.45 34.21 25.45
N PHE A 606 -1.46 33.33 25.38
CA PHE A 606 -1.28 31.90 25.48
C PHE A 606 -0.50 31.33 24.28
N VAL A 607 -0.90 31.68 23.05
CA VAL A 607 -0.22 31.20 21.83
C VAL A 607 1.25 31.63 21.80
N ARG A 608 1.55 32.89 22.17
CA ARG A 608 2.94 33.38 22.26
C ARG A 608 3.73 32.61 23.30
N ALA A 609 3.19 32.38 24.50
CA ALA A 609 3.87 31.63 25.54
C ALA A 609 4.15 30.17 25.14
N GLN A 610 3.20 29.51 24.47
CA GLN A 610 3.39 28.16 23.93
C GLN A 610 4.42 28.16 22.80
N THR A 611 4.38 29.15 21.90
CA THR A 611 5.37 29.30 20.84
C THR A 611 6.78 29.47 21.41
N ASP A 612 6.97 30.34 22.41
CA ASP A 612 8.28 30.54 23.05
C ASP A 612 8.78 29.27 23.74
N THR A 613 7.87 28.54 24.39
CA THR A 613 8.17 27.25 25.04
C THR A 613 8.63 26.23 24.01
N GLU A 614 7.87 26.04 22.93
CA GLU A 614 8.19 25.06 21.89
C GLU A 614 9.42 25.46 21.07
N GLN A 615 9.60 26.74 20.76
CA GLN A 615 10.82 27.24 20.10
C GLN A 615 12.06 27.01 20.94
N THR A 616 11.96 27.13 22.27
CA THR A 616 13.07 26.79 23.18
C THR A 616 13.40 25.29 23.10
N ARG A 617 12.39 24.42 23.05
CA ARG A 617 12.57 22.97 22.89
C ARG A 617 13.21 22.63 21.54
N ILE A 618 12.71 23.22 20.47
CA ILE A 618 13.21 23.03 19.10
C ILE A 618 14.66 23.52 18.99
N ALA A 619 14.96 24.74 19.45
CA ALA A 619 16.32 25.28 19.44
C ALA A 619 17.27 24.44 20.28
N GLY A 620 16.81 23.91 21.43
CA GLY A 620 17.57 22.96 22.23
C GLY A 620 17.90 21.66 21.49
N SER A 621 16.94 21.11 20.74
CA SER A 621 17.13 19.89 19.93
C SER A 621 18.07 20.15 18.73
N LEU A 622 17.89 21.26 18.01
CA LEU A 622 18.81 21.69 16.94
C LEU A 622 20.23 21.95 17.47
N GLY A 623 20.36 22.54 18.66
CA GLY A 623 21.63 22.74 19.33
C GLY A 623 22.37 21.43 19.63
N LYS A 624 21.66 20.36 19.98
CA LYS A 624 22.24 19.00 20.12
C LYS A 624 22.78 18.46 18.80
N ARG A 625 22.29 18.95 17.65
CA ARG A 625 22.82 18.68 16.31
C ARG A 625 23.90 19.69 15.85
N GLY A 626 24.33 20.59 16.73
CA GLY A 626 25.32 21.63 16.41
C GLY A 626 24.79 22.79 15.55
N ILE A 627 23.46 22.93 15.46
CA ILE A 627 22.79 23.96 14.68
C ILE A 627 22.35 25.09 15.62
N ASP A 628 22.96 26.26 15.47
CA ASP A 628 22.53 27.48 16.17
C ASP A 628 21.33 28.07 15.43
N TRP A 629 20.14 27.84 15.97
CA TRP A 629 18.87 28.29 15.39
C TRP A 629 18.31 29.57 16.04
N ALA A 630 19.16 30.32 16.76
CA ALA A 630 18.74 31.58 17.37
C ALA A 630 18.23 32.57 16.31
N ARG A 631 17.19 33.34 16.68
CA ARG A 631 16.65 34.42 15.85
C ARG A 631 17.60 35.63 15.90
N GLY A 632 17.93 36.17 14.73
CA GLY A 632 18.70 37.40 14.59
C GLY A 632 17.89 38.66 14.92
N PRO A 633 18.53 39.84 14.99
CA PRO A 633 17.84 41.11 15.26
C PRO A 633 16.82 41.43 14.15
N ASP A 634 15.70 42.09 14.46
CA ASP A 634 14.68 42.42 13.45
C ASP A 634 15.21 43.33 12.33
N LYS A 635 16.22 44.16 12.65
CA LYS A 635 16.94 45.00 11.69
C LYS A 635 18.44 44.74 11.78
N GLN A 636 19.07 44.60 10.64
CA GLN A 636 20.50 44.34 10.50
C GLN A 636 21.19 45.42 9.66
N THR A 637 22.41 45.77 10.04
CA THR A 637 23.33 46.60 9.24
C THR A 637 24.27 45.71 8.44
N GLY A 638 24.47 46.02 7.15
CA GLY A 638 25.22 45.17 6.21
C GLY A 638 24.34 44.11 5.57
N ALA A 639 24.91 43.33 4.66
CA ALA A 639 24.21 42.30 3.91
C ALA A 639 25.03 40.99 3.85
N PRO A 640 24.54 39.89 4.45
CA PRO A 640 25.08 38.56 4.17
C PRO A 640 25.04 38.25 2.67
N LYS A 641 26.04 37.49 2.21
CA LYS A 641 26.14 36.98 0.84
C LYS A 641 26.55 35.52 0.93
N LEU A 642 25.74 34.62 0.40
CA LEU A 642 25.97 33.19 0.54
C LEU A 642 26.56 32.62 -0.75
N ASP A 643 27.76 32.05 -0.65
CA ASP A 643 28.39 31.26 -1.71
C ASP A 643 28.11 29.78 -1.45
N ILE A 644 27.50 29.10 -2.43
CA ILE A 644 27.04 27.72 -2.33
C ILE A 644 27.90 26.81 -3.20
N LYS A 645 28.32 25.69 -2.63
CA LYS A 645 28.92 24.56 -3.35
C LYS A 645 28.22 23.27 -3.00
N VAL A 646 27.93 22.44 -4.00
CA VAL A 646 27.31 21.12 -3.83
C VAL A 646 28.19 20.07 -4.47
N ALA A 647 28.55 19.03 -3.73
CA ALA A 647 29.42 17.97 -4.24
C ALA A 647 28.95 16.60 -3.77
N SER A 648 29.11 15.58 -4.63
CA SER A 648 29.04 14.18 -4.21
C SER A 648 30.44 13.65 -3.91
N ASP A 649 30.54 12.71 -2.97
CA ASP A 649 31.74 11.91 -2.75
C ASP A 649 31.94 10.79 -3.79
N LYS A 650 30.92 10.51 -4.62
CA LYS A 650 30.98 9.49 -5.67
C LYS A 650 31.42 10.07 -7.02
N PRO A 651 32.30 9.36 -7.77
CA PRO A 651 32.67 9.76 -9.12
C PRO A 651 31.45 9.89 -10.04
N GLY A 652 31.34 11.03 -10.73
CA GLY A 652 30.22 11.31 -11.63
C GLY A 652 28.85 11.41 -10.96
N ASN A 653 28.80 11.52 -9.61
CA ASN A 653 27.59 11.48 -8.81
C ASN A 653 26.78 10.18 -8.97
N VAL A 654 27.44 9.05 -9.30
CA VAL A 654 26.79 7.75 -9.50
C VAL A 654 26.94 6.87 -8.26
N ILE A 655 25.83 6.40 -7.70
CA ILE A 655 25.79 5.46 -6.58
C ILE A 655 25.23 4.13 -7.09
N LYS A 656 25.97 3.03 -6.92
CA LYS A 656 25.53 1.70 -7.35
C LYS A 656 24.56 1.08 -6.34
N GLY A 657 23.69 0.18 -6.79
CA GLY A 657 22.83 -0.61 -5.91
C GLY A 657 23.63 -1.34 -4.82
N GLY A 658 23.15 -1.23 -3.58
CA GLY A 658 23.83 -1.70 -2.36
C GLY A 658 24.87 -0.73 -1.78
N GLU A 659 25.23 0.34 -2.50
CA GLU A 659 26.19 1.33 -1.99
C GLU A 659 25.53 2.52 -1.28
N LYS A 660 26.35 3.17 -0.45
CA LYS A 660 26.05 4.45 0.19
C LYS A 660 26.93 5.53 -0.43
N GLY A 661 26.37 6.73 -0.61
CA GLY A 661 27.06 7.94 -1.04
C GLY A 661 26.65 9.13 -0.18
N MET A 662 27.33 10.26 -0.34
CA MET A 662 27.05 11.50 0.35
C MET A 662 26.96 12.65 -0.64
N VAL A 663 25.94 13.49 -0.47
CA VAL A 663 25.85 14.81 -1.09
C VAL A 663 26.10 15.86 -0.03
N THR A 664 27.17 16.64 -0.19
CA THR A 664 27.55 17.70 0.74
C THR A 664 27.22 19.05 0.15
N VAL A 665 26.41 19.82 0.88
CA VAL A 665 26.12 21.22 0.59
C VAL A 665 26.96 22.09 1.53
N THR A 666 27.76 22.97 0.96
CA THR A 666 28.64 23.91 1.67
C THR A 666 28.14 25.32 1.45
N VAL A 667 27.98 26.08 2.54
CA VAL A 667 27.54 27.47 2.53
C VAL A 667 28.59 28.33 3.21
N THR A 668 29.16 29.28 2.46
CA THR A 668 30.10 30.27 2.97
C THR A 668 29.46 31.65 2.95
N ASN A 669 29.46 32.36 4.08
CA ASN A 669 29.01 33.74 4.11
C ASN A 669 30.17 34.68 3.74
N SER A 670 30.19 35.18 2.49
CA SER A 670 31.17 36.14 2.00
C SER A 670 30.70 37.60 2.12
N GLY A 671 29.62 37.85 2.86
CA GLY A 671 29.09 39.18 3.14
C GLY A 671 29.81 39.88 4.30
N ASP A 672 29.28 41.03 4.69
CA ASP A 672 29.79 41.85 5.81
C ASP A 672 28.88 41.80 7.06
N ALA A 673 27.80 41.02 7.01
CA ALA A 673 26.87 40.82 8.12
C ALA A 673 26.52 39.34 8.32
N THR A 674 26.03 39.00 9.51
CA THR A 674 25.67 37.62 9.87
C THR A 674 24.44 37.16 9.09
N ALA A 675 24.43 35.91 8.65
CA ALA A 675 23.25 35.26 8.11
C ALA A 675 22.60 34.43 9.22
N TRP A 676 21.31 34.67 9.49
CA TRP A 676 20.57 34.04 10.59
C TRP A 676 19.56 33.04 10.06
N GLN A 677 19.42 31.89 10.74
CA GLN A 677 18.48 30.82 10.37
C GLN A 677 18.64 30.38 8.90
N VAL A 678 19.89 30.25 8.45
CA VAL A 678 20.22 29.81 7.10
C VAL A 678 19.75 28.37 6.92
N ARG A 679 19.02 28.13 5.83
CA ARG A 679 18.52 26.82 5.43
C ARG A 679 18.47 26.67 3.92
N ALA A 680 18.36 25.43 3.46
CA ALA A 680 17.97 25.10 2.10
C ALA A 680 16.78 24.15 2.08
N ILE A 681 15.94 24.27 1.06
CA ILE A 681 14.86 23.32 0.74
C ILE A 681 15.15 22.79 -0.66
N THR A 682 15.15 21.48 -0.83
CA THR A 682 15.35 20.86 -2.14
C THR A 682 14.07 20.85 -2.99
N ASP A 683 14.23 20.94 -4.31
CA ASP A 683 13.20 20.70 -5.32
C ASP A 683 13.66 19.56 -6.24
N SER A 684 12.84 18.51 -6.37
CA SER A 684 13.12 17.35 -7.22
C SER A 684 11.84 16.66 -7.66
N ASP A 685 11.83 16.10 -8.86
CA ASP A 685 10.72 15.24 -9.31
C ASP A 685 10.69 13.90 -8.56
N TYR A 686 11.82 13.48 -7.98
CA TYR A 686 11.87 12.30 -7.13
C TYR A 686 11.63 12.67 -5.66
N ARG A 687 10.52 12.20 -5.12
CA ARG A 687 10.08 12.58 -3.77
C ARG A 687 11.07 12.25 -2.66
N TYR A 688 11.94 11.25 -2.82
CA TYR A 688 12.95 11.00 -1.79
C TYR A 688 13.85 12.22 -1.58
N PHE A 689 14.14 12.97 -2.64
CA PHE A 689 14.95 14.18 -2.62
C PHE A 689 14.13 15.45 -2.48
N ASP A 690 12.83 15.44 -2.78
CA ASP A 690 12.01 16.65 -2.74
C ASP A 690 11.69 17.12 -1.31
N GLU A 691 11.56 18.45 -1.14
CA GLU A 691 11.23 19.10 0.14
C GLU A 691 12.08 18.62 1.34
N ARG A 692 13.37 18.37 1.11
CA ARG A 692 14.35 18.08 2.17
C ARG A 692 14.86 19.40 2.72
N GLU A 693 14.76 19.56 4.02
CA GLU A 693 15.28 20.73 4.72
C GLU A 693 16.71 20.48 5.22
N LEU A 694 17.63 21.34 4.78
CA LEU A 694 19.01 21.36 5.22
C LEU A 694 19.20 22.61 6.08
N MET A 695 19.38 22.42 7.38
CA MET A 695 19.42 23.51 8.37
C MET A 695 20.87 23.83 8.74
N PHE A 696 21.34 25.03 8.38
CA PHE A 696 22.71 25.50 8.67
C PHE A 696 22.78 26.42 9.90
N GLY A 697 21.67 27.10 10.21
CA GLY A 697 21.57 28.00 11.36
C GLY A 697 22.31 29.31 11.14
N ARG A 698 22.96 29.82 12.19
CA ARG A 698 23.76 31.04 12.14
C ARG A 698 25.08 30.85 11.37
N ILE A 699 25.38 31.78 10.45
CA ILE A 699 26.64 31.84 9.71
C ILE A 699 27.22 33.26 9.76
N ASP A 700 28.28 33.45 10.55
CA ASP A 700 28.98 34.74 10.69
C ASP A 700 29.78 35.10 9.41
N PRO A 701 30.11 36.38 9.17
CA PRO A 701 30.97 36.79 8.05
C PRO A 701 32.28 36.00 7.98
N GLY A 702 32.59 35.45 6.81
CA GLY A 702 33.76 34.60 6.56
C GLY A 702 33.62 33.15 7.04
N GLN A 703 32.55 32.80 7.77
CA GLN A 703 32.30 31.45 8.24
C GLN A 703 31.78 30.55 7.11
N THR A 704 32.13 29.26 7.19
CA THR A 704 31.60 28.21 6.33
C THR A 704 30.91 27.15 7.16
N LYS A 705 29.75 26.68 6.71
CA LYS A 705 29.01 25.55 7.27
C LYS A 705 28.76 24.52 6.19
N THR A 706 28.68 23.25 6.58
CA THR A 706 28.41 22.13 5.69
C THR A 706 27.24 21.31 6.21
N TYR A 707 26.47 20.75 5.30
CA TYR A 707 25.41 19.79 5.59
C TYR A 707 25.57 18.61 4.61
N ALA A 708 25.77 17.41 5.15
CA ALA A 708 25.93 16.20 4.36
C ALA A 708 24.64 15.37 4.44
N VAL A 709 24.12 14.98 3.29
CA VAL A 709 22.97 14.09 3.15
C VAL A 709 23.48 12.74 2.69
N LYS A 710 23.21 11.71 3.50
CA LYS A 710 23.54 10.33 3.16
C LYS A 710 22.49 9.78 2.20
N LEU A 711 22.96 9.25 1.09
CA LEU A 711 22.16 8.60 0.06
C LEU A 711 22.48 7.11 0.10
N SER A 712 21.46 6.28 0.21
CA SER A 712 21.60 4.82 0.11
C SER A 712 20.79 4.39 -1.10
N VAL A 713 21.41 3.61 -1.99
CA VAL A 713 20.73 3.03 -3.14
C VAL A 713 20.57 1.55 -2.84
N SER A 714 19.34 1.08 -2.73
CA SER A 714 19.05 -0.33 -2.46
C SER A 714 19.45 -1.21 -3.65
N GLU A 715 19.72 -2.49 -3.42
CA GLU A 715 20.09 -3.45 -4.46
C GLU A 715 19.02 -3.63 -5.54
N HIS A 716 17.74 -3.40 -5.21
CA HIS A 716 16.60 -3.46 -6.13
C HIS A 716 16.31 -2.16 -6.89
N GLU A 717 17.03 -1.07 -6.59
CA GLU A 717 16.79 0.23 -7.22
C GLU A 717 17.05 0.16 -8.74
N LEU A 718 16.18 0.79 -9.52
CA LEU A 718 16.36 0.88 -10.98
C LEU A 718 17.41 1.95 -11.33
N SER A 719 18.06 1.78 -12.48
CA SER A 719 18.99 2.82 -12.97
C SER A 719 18.22 4.08 -13.33
N ARG A 720 18.54 5.21 -12.68
CA ARG A 720 17.92 6.52 -12.94
C ARG A 720 18.85 7.68 -12.59
N THR A 721 18.53 8.87 -13.09
CA THR A 721 19.22 10.12 -12.74
C THR A 721 18.21 11.13 -12.25
N ASP A 722 18.40 11.62 -11.03
CA ASP A 722 17.52 12.59 -10.37
C ASP A 722 18.21 13.96 -10.28
N ARG A 723 17.52 15.00 -10.74
CA ARG A 723 17.92 16.40 -10.55
C ARG A 723 17.49 16.85 -9.16
N ILE A 724 18.40 17.46 -8.41
CA ILE A 724 18.12 18.06 -7.11
C ILE A 724 18.53 19.53 -7.17
N ASP A 725 17.55 20.42 -7.13
CA ASP A 725 17.77 21.86 -7.01
C ASP A 725 17.65 22.27 -5.53
N PHE A 726 18.43 23.27 -5.10
CA PHE A 726 18.48 23.73 -3.71
C PHE A 726 18.08 25.20 -3.62
N HIS A 727 16.99 25.49 -2.92
CA HIS A 727 16.51 26.84 -2.64
C HIS A 727 16.95 27.29 -1.26
N PHE A 728 17.74 28.35 -1.19
CA PHE A 728 18.31 28.86 0.06
C PHE A 728 17.50 30.01 0.63
N PHE A 729 17.38 30.02 1.96
CA PHE A 729 16.67 31.02 2.72
C PHE A 729 17.45 31.40 3.98
N ASP A 730 17.27 32.62 4.45
CA ASP A 730 17.68 33.09 5.76
C ASP A 730 16.65 34.11 6.28
N GLN A 731 16.82 34.61 7.50
CA GLN A 731 15.88 35.56 8.11
C GLN A 731 15.72 36.89 7.34
N HIS A 732 16.76 37.33 6.61
CA HIS A 732 16.81 38.67 6.01
C HIS A 732 16.75 38.70 4.47
N GLY A 733 16.63 37.55 3.81
CA GLY A 733 16.61 37.46 2.34
C GLY A 733 17.99 37.70 1.70
N SER A 734 19.03 37.05 2.21
CA SER A 734 20.39 37.02 1.67
C SER A 734 20.41 36.76 0.16
N LYS A 735 21.27 37.48 -0.57
CA LYS A 735 21.54 37.19 -1.98
C LYS A 735 22.58 36.09 -2.10
N LEU A 736 22.38 35.18 -3.05
CA LEU A 736 23.38 34.21 -3.46
C LEU A 736 24.47 34.88 -4.31
N VAL A 737 25.71 34.40 -4.19
CA VAL A 737 26.82 34.82 -5.04
C VAL A 737 26.58 34.31 -6.46
N ALA A 738 26.88 35.15 -7.47
CA ALA A 738 26.73 34.75 -8.86
C ALA A 738 27.66 33.57 -9.20
N GLY A 739 27.11 32.51 -9.80
CA GLY A 739 27.85 31.28 -10.12
C GLY A 739 27.88 30.24 -9.00
N SER A 740 27.20 30.48 -7.86
CA SER A 740 27.00 29.45 -6.84
C SER A 740 26.29 28.23 -7.42
N GLN A 741 26.70 27.04 -6.99
CA GLN A 741 26.15 25.78 -7.45
C GLN A 741 24.95 25.41 -6.57
N THR A 742 23.73 25.67 -7.07
CA THR A 742 22.48 25.40 -6.34
C THR A 742 21.78 24.13 -6.84
N SER A 743 22.53 23.21 -7.44
CA SER A 743 21.95 21.99 -8.00
C SER A 743 22.98 20.88 -8.20
N ILE A 744 22.50 19.64 -8.24
CA ILE A 744 23.29 18.45 -8.55
C ILE A 744 22.41 17.40 -9.23
N ASP A 745 22.97 16.70 -10.22
CA ASP A 745 22.36 15.49 -10.79
C ASP A 745 23.00 14.30 -10.06
N VAL A 746 22.17 13.45 -9.43
CA VAL A 746 22.62 12.21 -8.77
C VAL A 746 22.05 11.02 -9.52
N SER A 747 22.87 10.03 -9.83
CA SER A 747 22.40 8.82 -10.51
C SER A 747 22.47 7.60 -9.61
N ALA A 748 21.36 6.86 -9.54
CA ALA A 748 21.37 5.49 -9.06
C ALA A 748 21.71 4.58 -10.23
N GLN A 749 22.68 3.69 -10.05
CA GLN A 749 22.97 2.61 -11.00
C GLN A 749 22.47 1.30 -10.39
N GLY A 750 21.31 0.85 -10.86
CA GLY A 750 20.73 -0.44 -10.48
C GLY A 750 21.64 -1.60 -10.84
N LEU A 751 21.53 -2.69 -10.08
CA LEU A 751 22.23 -3.93 -10.41
C LEU A 751 21.54 -4.62 -11.59
N ALA A 752 22.30 -5.38 -12.37
CA ALA A 752 21.71 -6.31 -13.32
C ALA A 752 20.86 -7.34 -12.56
N ARG A 753 19.68 -7.67 -13.09
CA ARG A 753 18.71 -8.56 -12.42
C ARG A 753 18.99 -10.04 -12.75
N PRO A 754 18.91 -10.96 -11.76
CA PRO A 754 18.97 -12.39 -12.04
C PRO A 754 17.72 -12.81 -12.82
N GLN A 755 17.73 -14.01 -13.37
CA GLN A 755 16.53 -14.64 -13.93
C GLN A 755 16.51 -16.08 -13.48
N PHE A 756 15.35 -16.59 -13.10
CA PHE A 756 15.22 -17.95 -12.59
C PHE A 756 14.59 -18.85 -13.63
N ALA A 757 14.97 -20.13 -13.59
CA ALA A 757 14.20 -21.22 -14.15
C ALA A 757 14.12 -22.30 -13.07
N PHE A 758 13.00 -23.02 -12.98
CA PHE A 758 12.89 -24.11 -12.02
C PHE A 758 12.25 -25.37 -12.60
N GLY A 759 12.65 -26.49 -12.01
CA GLY A 759 12.02 -27.80 -12.16
C GLY A 759 11.64 -28.33 -10.78
N TYR A 760 10.81 -29.36 -10.72
CA TYR A 760 10.41 -29.93 -9.43
C TYR A 760 10.26 -31.45 -9.50
N GLN A 761 10.28 -32.10 -8.35
CA GLN A 761 10.11 -33.55 -8.22
C GLN A 761 9.39 -33.91 -6.93
N VAL A 762 8.44 -34.84 -7.02
CA VAL A 762 7.82 -35.48 -5.85
C VAL A 762 8.70 -36.66 -5.46
N ILE A 763 9.19 -36.65 -4.22
CA ILE A 763 9.97 -37.73 -3.63
C ILE A 763 9.13 -38.36 -2.52
N ASP A 764 8.53 -39.50 -2.85
CA ASP A 764 7.62 -40.28 -2.00
C ASP A 764 8.25 -41.63 -1.57
N ASP A 765 9.58 -41.77 -1.67
CA ASP A 765 10.32 -42.93 -1.15
C ASP A 765 10.60 -42.76 0.34
N GLU A 766 10.15 -43.69 1.19
CA GLU A 766 10.40 -43.68 2.64
C GLU A 766 11.90 -43.60 3.01
N LYS A 767 12.80 -44.01 2.10
CA LYS A 767 14.26 -43.85 2.30
C LYS A 767 14.71 -42.40 2.33
N ALA A 768 13.97 -41.48 1.74
CA ALA A 768 14.31 -40.06 1.65
C ALA A 768 14.17 -39.33 3.01
N GLY A 769 13.39 -39.87 3.96
CA GLY A 769 13.28 -39.26 5.28
C GLY A 769 12.31 -39.98 6.22
N LYS A 770 12.54 -39.84 7.53
CA LYS A 770 11.74 -40.52 8.56
C LYS A 770 10.26 -40.12 8.61
N ASN A 771 9.92 -38.94 8.08
CA ASN A 771 8.56 -38.44 8.04
C ASN A 771 7.86 -38.71 6.70
N ILE A 772 8.61 -39.24 5.71
CA ILE A 772 8.09 -39.51 4.38
C ILE A 772 7.29 -40.81 4.44
N GLN A 773 6.06 -40.74 3.94
CA GLN A 773 5.11 -41.84 3.84
C GLN A 773 4.63 -41.85 2.40
N GLY A 774 5.11 -42.77 1.59
CA GLY A 774 4.77 -42.86 0.17
C GLY A 774 5.17 -44.20 -0.42
N ASN A 775 4.86 -44.40 -1.70
CA ASN A 775 4.98 -45.71 -2.34
C ASN A 775 6.18 -45.82 -3.30
N GLY A 776 6.88 -44.71 -3.56
CA GLY A 776 8.05 -44.57 -4.41
C GLY A 776 7.75 -44.44 -5.92
N ASP A 777 6.49 -44.20 -6.31
CA ASP A 777 6.03 -44.08 -7.69
C ASP A 777 6.14 -42.67 -8.26
N GLY A 778 6.50 -41.67 -7.45
CA GLY A 778 6.74 -40.29 -7.88
C GLY A 778 5.49 -39.51 -8.27
N ALA A 779 4.29 -40.04 -8.01
CA ALA A 779 3.03 -39.29 -8.05
C ALA A 779 2.71 -38.72 -6.66
N LEU A 780 1.88 -37.68 -6.61
CA LEU A 780 1.36 -37.13 -5.35
C LEU A 780 -0.01 -37.76 -5.07
N GLN A 781 -0.12 -38.57 -4.00
CA GLN A 781 -1.34 -39.36 -3.76
C GLN A 781 -1.95 -39.11 -2.38
N VAL A 782 -3.24 -39.44 -2.27
CA VAL A 782 -4.03 -39.25 -1.03
C VAL A 782 -3.43 -40.05 0.12
N GLY A 783 -3.15 -39.36 1.24
CA GLY A 783 -2.59 -39.94 2.46
C GLY A 783 -1.07 -40.04 2.49
N GLU A 784 -0.37 -39.57 1.45
CA GLU A 784 1.08 -39.52 1.42
C GLU A 784 1.63 -38.25 2.09
N ARG A 785 2.83 -38.37 2.64
CA ARG A 785 3.67 -37.24 3.04
C ARG A 785 4.99 -37.34 2.31
N VAL A 786 5.29 -36.35 1.49
CA VAL A 786 6.35 -36.40 0.48
C VAL A 786 7.29 -35.20 0.63
N LYS A 787 8.46 -35.29 0.00
CA LYS A 787 9.25 -34.09 -0.28
C LYS A 787 8.91 -33.59 -1.68
N LEU A 788 8.51 -32.33 -1.80
CA LEU A 788 8.53 -31.61 -3.06
C LEU A 788 9.91 -30.96 -3.21
N ARG A 789 10.78 -31.62 -3.98
CA ARG A 789 12.09 -31.09 -4.33
C ARG A 789 11.95 -30.07 -5.45
N VAL A 790 12.46 -28.86 -5.27
CA VAL A 790 12.47 -27.82 -6.31
C VAL A 790 13.91 -27.53 -6.70
N PHE A 791 14.24 -27.69 -7.99
CA PHE A 791 15.53 -27.36 -8.57
C PHE A 791 15.46 -25.98 -9.19
N VAL A 792 16.31 -25.06 -8.75
CA VAL A 792 16.37 -23.68 -9.21
C VAL A 792 17.69 -23.45 -9.93
N LYS A 793 17.62 -22.89 -11.14
CA LYS A 793 18.75 -22.40 -11.91
C LYS A 793 18.65 -20.89 -12.06
N ASN A 794 19.76 -20.19 -11.83
CA ASN A 794 19.88 -18.81 -12.28
C ASN A 794 20.27 -18.81 -13.76
N VAL A 795 19.34 -18.46 -14.64
CA VAL A 795 19.52 -18.35 -16.09
C VAL A 795 19.84 -16.91 -16.54
N GLY A 796 19.87 -15.97 -15.60
CA GLY A 796 20.21 -14.57 -15.85
C GLY A 796 21.71 -14.31 -15.93
N ASP A 797 22.05 -13.07 -16.27
CA ASP A 797 23.43 -12.63 -16.50
C ASP A 797 24.10 -12.09 -15.21
N SER A 798 23.39 -12.07 -14.08
CA SER A 798 23.90 -11.59 -12.78
C SER A 798 23.53 -12.53 -11.63
N ALA A 799 24.26 -12.42 -10.53
CA ALA A 799 24.00 -13.23 -9.33
C ALA A 799 22.71 -12.79 -8.63
N ALA A 800 21.92 -13.78 -8.20
CA ALA A 800 20.93 -13.58 -7.16
C ALA A 800 21.65 -13.53 -5.81
N LEU A 801 21.42 -12.50 -5.01
CA LEU A 801 22.06 -12.21 -3.74
C LEU A 801 21.39 -12.95 -2.57
N ASP A 802 20.06 -13.10 -2.60
CA ASP A 802 19.32 -13.75 -1.53
C ASP A 802 18.13 -14.55 -2.07
N THR A 803 18.41 -15.77 -2.55
CA THR A 803 17.43 -16.63 -3.22
C THR A 803 16.59 -17.40 -2.21
N TRP A 804 15.27 -17.40 -2.41
CA TRP A 804 14.30 -18.15 -1.63
C TRP A 804 13.37 -18.94 -2.55
N VAL A 805 12.89 -20.07 -2.06
CA VAL A 805 11.81 -20.84 -2.67
C VAL A 805 10.65 -20.86 -1.69
N THR A 806 9.46 -20.49 -2.15
CA THR A 806 8.24 -20.44 -1.36
C THR A 806 7.19 -21.32 -2.03
N LEU A 807 6.46 -22.11 -1.24
CA LEU A 807 5.36 -22.96 -1.67
C LEU A 807 4.09 -22.52 -0.97
N ARG A 808 3.10 -22.11 -1.75
CA ARG A 808 1.78 -21.72 -1.27
C ARG A 808 0.76 -22.79 -1.61
N ASN A 809 -0.06 -23.14 -0.64
CA ASN A 809 -1.15 -24.08 -0.81
C ASN A 809 -2.37 -23.37 -1.41
N LEU A 810 -2.82 -23.79 -2.60
CA LEU A 810 -4.07 -23.35 -3.21
C LEU A 810 -5.16 -24.45 -3.17
N ALA A 811 -4.82 -25.64 -2.67
CA ALA A 811 -5.67 -26.82 -2.57
C ALA A 811 -6.57 -26.84 -1.30
N GLY A 812 -6.47 -25.81 -0.45
CA GLY A 812 -7.23 -25.74 0.80
C GLY A 812 -6.89 -26.90 1.75
N GLU A 813 -7.91 -27.54 2.31
CA GLU A 813 -7.74 -28.60 3.32
C GLU A 813 -7.15 -29.91 2.76
N SER A 814 -7.09 -30.08 1.43
CA SER A 814 -6.58 -31.29 0.79
C SER A 814 -5.09 -31.52 1.02
N VAL A 815 -4.33 -30.43 1.22
CA VAL A 815 -2.87 -30.44 1.37
C VAL A 815 -2.47 -29.68 2.64
N PHE A 816 -1.54 -30.25 3.40
CA PHE A 816 -0.93 -29.63 4.56
C PHE A 816 0.57 -29.38 4.32
N LEU A 817 1.00 -28.13 4.50
CA LEU A 817 2.41 -27.74 4.38
C LEU A 817 3.10 -27.77 5.74
N HIS A 818 4.05 -28.68 5.93
CA HIS A 818 4.90 -28.71 7.13
C HIS A 818 6.08 -27.75 7.01
N SER A 819 6.59 -27.58 5.79
CA SER A 819 7.46 -26.47 5.40
C SER A 819 6.97 -25.85 4.09
N GLY A 820 7.19 -24.55 3.94
CA GLY A 820 6.71 -23.81 2.78
C GLY A 820 7.65 -22.72 2.32
N ARG A 821 8.81 -22.53 2.98
CA ARG A 821 9.78 -21.52 2.58
C ARG A 821 11.20 -21.96 2.95
N GLU A 822 12.09 -21.97 1.97
CA GLU A 822 13.48 -22.39 2.12
C GLU A 822 14.43 -21.37 1.47
N ARG A 823 15.60 -21.15 2.08
CA ARG A 823 16.61 -20.18 1.61
C ARG A 823 17.74 -20.89 0.87
N LEU A 824 17.94 -20.54 -0.39
CA LEU A 824 19.07 -21.01 -1.23
C LEU A 824 20.31 -20.11 -1.14
N GLN A 825 20.18 -18.95 -0.48
CA GLN A 825 21.20 -17.89 -0.37
C GLN A 825 21.61 -17.36 -1.76
N LYS A 826 22.85 -16.87 -1.88
CA LYS A 826 23.39 -16.36 -3.14
C LYS A 826 23.46 -17.46 -4.21
N LEU A 827 22.95 -17.18 -5.41
CA LEU A 827 22.97 -18.08 -6.57
C LEU A 827 23.61 -17.39 -7.78
N GLU A 828 24.81 -17.83 -8.14
CA GLU A 828 25.56 -17.30 -9.29
C GLU A 828 24.93 -17.70 -10.64
N PRO A 829 25.16 -16.94 -11.73
CA PRO A 829 24.71 -17.30 -13.07
C PRO A 829 25.10 -18.73 -13.47
N GLY A 830 24.13 -19.47 -14.02
CA GLY A 830 24.27 -20.86 -14.47
C GLY A 830 24.29 -21.91 -13.36
N VAL A 831 24.36 -21.51 -12.08
CA VAL A 831 24.36 -22.46 -10.95
C VAL A 831 22.96 -23.01 -10.71
N VAL A 832 22.90 -24.31 -10.45
CA VAL A 832 21.69 -25.03 -10.05
C VAL A 832 21.80 -25.41 -8.58
N ARG A 833 20.74 -25.19 -7.80
CA ARG A 833 20.58 -25.70 -6.43
C ARG A 833 19.18 -26.25 -6.24
N SER A 834 18.96 -27.02 -5.18
CA SER A 834 17.63 -27.53 -4.84
C SER A 834 17.29 -27.32 -3.37
N VAL A 835 15.99 -27.30 -3.09
CA VAL A 835 15.41 -27.37 -1.74
C VAL A 835 14.35 -28.45 -1.68
N ASP A 836 14.11 -28.97 -0.48
CA ASP A 836 13.04 -29.94 -0.22
C ASP A 836 11.97 -29.27 0.66
N LEU A 837 10.72 -29.28 0.17
CA LEU A 837 9.55 -28.78 0.90
C LEU A 837 8.70 -29.96 1.35
N ASP A 838 8.22 -29.94 2.60
CA ASP A 838 7.52 -31.05 3.23
C ASP A 838 6.00 -30.88 3.09
N VAL A 839 5.39 -31.75 2.28
CA VAL A 839 4.01 -31.68 1.83
C VAL A 839 3.27 -32.96 2.22
N GLU A 840 2.12 -32.83 2.87
CA GLU A 840 1.25 -33.96 3.20
C GLU A 840 -0.09 -33.81 2.49
N VAL A 841 -0.56 -34.87 1.82
CA VAL A 841 -1.90 -34.94 1.25
C VAL A 841 -2.80 -35.64 2.27
N MET A 842 -3.87 -34.96 2.68
CA MET A 842 -4.75 -35.47 3.72
C MET A 842 -5.49 -36.72 3.24
N LYS A 843 -5.76 -37.68 4.14
CA LYS A 843 -6.39 -38.97 3.79
C LYS A 843 -7.84 -38.85 3.31
N GLU A 844 -8.50 -37.75 3.65
CA GLU A 844 -9.92 -37.50 3.35
C GLU A 844 -10.10 -36.62 2.10
N SER A 845 -9.00 -36.23 1.43
CA SER A 845 -9.02 -35.40 0.23
C SER A 845 -9.74 -36.07 -0.94
N GLU A 846 -10.47 -35.29 -1.72
CA GLU A 846 -11.06 -35.75 -2.97
C GLU A 846 -9.96 -35.97 -4.03
N ILE A 847 -10.13 -37.01 -4.85
CA ILE A 847 -9.27 -37.29 -6.00
C ILE A 847 -9.59 -36.24 -7.08
N GLY A 848 -8.57 -35.60 -7.62
CA GLY A 848 -8.73 -34.56 -8.64
C GLY A 848 -7.54 -33.64 -8.75
N LEU A 849 -7.69 -32.60 -9.58
CA LEU A 849 -6.65 -31.62 -9.83
C LEU A 849 -6.54 -30.64 -8.67
N GLU A 850 -5.40 -30.64 -7.99
CA GLU A 850 -5.05 -29.68 -6.94
C GLU A 850 -3.92 -28.77 -7.40
N LEU A 851 -3.93 -27.53 -6.90
CA LEU A 851 -2.95 -26.51 -7.26
C LEU A 851 -2.05 -26.17 -6.07
N LEU A 852 -0.74 -26.16 -6.30
CA LEU A 852 0.24 -25.57 -5.40
C LEU A 852 1.03 -24.51 -6.17
N GLN A 853 1.31 -23.37 -5.55
CA GLN A 853 2.06 -22.30 -6.20
C GLN A 853 3.50 -22.29 -5.70
N VAL A 854 4.46 -22.35 -6.62
CA VAL A 854 5.89 -22.21 -6.30
C VAL A 854 6.36 -20.84 -6.74
N SER A 855 7.05 -20.14 -5.84
CA SER A 855 7.72 -18.88 -6.12
C SER A 855 9.21 -19.00 -5.81
N VAL A 856 10.05 -18.65 -6.76
CA VAL A 856 11.49 -18.45 -6.58
C VAL A 856 11.76 -16.95 -6.58
N SER A 857 12.34 -16.42 -5.51
CA SER A 857 12.57 -14.97 -5.38
C SER A 857 13.98 -14.62 -4.94
N ASP A 858 14.46 -13.45 -5.37
CA ASP A 858 15.55 -12.72 -4.76
C ASP A 858 15.00 -11.56 -3.93
N ASN A 859 15.13 -11.62 -2.60
CA ASN A 859 14.54 -10.60 -1.74
C ASN A 859 15.37 -9.31 -1.64
N LYS A 860 16.63 -9.30 -2.11
CA LYS A 860 17.48 -8.09 -2.15
C LYS A 860 17.28 -7.31 -3.45
N ILE A 861 17.19 -8.01 -4.58
CA ILE A 861 17.00 -7.43 -5.93
C ILE A 861 15.51 -7.28 -6.28
N ALA A 862 14.60 -7.90 -5.50
CA ALA A 862 13.17 -7.91 -5.75
C ALA A 862 12.82 -8.50 -7.11
N GLU A 863 13.41 -9.66 -7.41
CA GLU A 863 13.12 -10.45 -8.60
C GLU A 863 12.33 -11.70 -8.19
N VAL A 864 11.31 -12.09 -8.94
CA VAL A 864 10.48 -13.25 -8.61
C VAL A 864 10.00 -13.97 -9.86
N LEU A 865 10.07 -15.30 -9.83
CA LEU A 865 9.40 -16.20 -10.75
C LEU A 865 8.35 -16.98 -9.97
N THR A 866 7.10 -16.97 -10.42
CA THR A 866 6.01 -17.73 -9.78
C THR A 866 5.26 -18.55 -10.81
N ASP A 867 4.91 -19.78 -10.47
CA ASP A 867 4.04 -20.62 -11.30
C ASP A 867 3.14 -21.53 -10.44
N ASN A 868 1.99 -21.90 -11.00
CA ASN A 868 1.02 -22.79 -10.36
C ASN A 868 1.22 -24.23 -10.87
N LEU A 869 1.67 -25.09 -9.98
CA LEU A 869 1.86 -26.51 -10.22
C LEU A 869 0.54 -27.26 -10.03
N ALA A 870 0.09 -27.92 -11.08
CA ALA A 870 -1.10 -28.75 -11.06
C ALA A 870 -0.75 -30.22 -10.79
N PHE A 871 -1.35 -30.79 -9.75
CA PHE A 871 -1.17 -32.17 -9.35
C PHE A 871 -2.51 -32.91 -9.46
N ASP A 872 -2.55 -33.97 -10.26
CA ASP A 872 -3.71 -34.86 -10.32
C ASP A 872 -3.61 -35.87 -9.17
N LEU A 873 -4.28 -35.57 -8.05
CA LEU A 873 -4.30 -36.44 -6.87
C LEU A 873 -4.99 -37.76 -7.24
N ALA A 874 -4.23 -38.84 -7.26
CA ALA A 874 -4.73 -40.18 -7.58
C ALA A 874 -4.69 -41.10 -6.35
N ALA A 875 -5.43 -42.22 -6.43
CA ALA A 875 -5.20 -43.34 -5.52
C ALA A 875 -3.92 -44.11 -5.93
N PRO A 876 -3.26 -44.84 -5.01
CA PRO A 876 -2.09 -45.66 -5.34
C PRO A 876 -2.45 -46.79 -6.30
N VAL A 877 -1.95 -46.74 -7.54
CA VAL A 877 -2.25 -47.76 -8.57
C VAL A 877 -1.01 -48.57 -8.95
N VAL A 878 0.20 -48.04 -8.77
CA VAL A 878 1.43 -48.66 -9.26
C VAL A 878 2.06 -49.56 -8.18
N LYS A 879 2.37 -50.81 -8.56
CA LYS A 879 3.12 -51.74 -7.71
C LYS A 879 4.55 -51.85 -8.20
N LEU A 880 5.49 -51.42 -7.38
CA LEU A 880 6.92 -51.51 -7.66
C LEU A 880 7.46 -52.89 -7.24
N GLY A 881 7.96 -53.66 -8.21
CA GLY A 881 8.72 -54.89 -7.97
C GLY A 881 10.19 -54.59 -7.73
N ALA A 882 10.77 -55.13 -6.65
CA ALA A 882 12.18 -54.89 -6.32
C ALA A 882 13.13 -55.28 -7.46
N GLN A 883 14.13 -54.43 -7.73
CA GLN A 883 15.15 -54.67 -8.74
C GLN A 883 16.52 -54.21 -8.22
N SER A 884 17.59 -54.80 -8.76
CA SER A 884 18.96 -54.35 -8.48
C SER A 884 19.86 -54.54 -9.69
N GLY A 885 20.91 -53.71 -9.81
CA GLY A 885 21.86 -53.77 -10.92
C GLY A 885 21.99 -52.41 -11.61
N ALA A 886 22.56 -52.39 -12.81
CA ALA A 886 22.58 -51.17 -13.64
C ALA A 886 21.49 -51.21 -14.71
N ALA A 887 20.88 -50.05 -14.97
CA ALA A 887 20.14 -49.73 -16.18
C ALA A 887 21.05 -48.88 -17.07
N ILE A 888 21.39 -49.38 -18.25
CA ILE A 888 22.27 -48.70 -19.21
C ILE A 888 21.40 -48.14 -20.33
N THR A 889 21.46 -46.83 -20.56
CA THR A 889 20.67 -46.18 -21.62
C THR A 889 21.18 -46.58 -23.01
N ARG A 890 20.27 -46.96 -23.90
CA ARG A 890 20.61 -47.40 -25.27
C ARG A 890 20.87 -46.22 -26.22
N ALA A 891 20.23 -45.09 -25.95
CA ALA A 891 20.34 -43.81 -26.64
C ALA A 891 20.23 -42.69 -25.58
N ALA A 892 20.09 -41.43 -25.99
CA ALA A 892 19.61 -40.41 -25.07
C ALA A 892 18.16 -40.75 -24.67
N VAL A 893 17.85 -40.73 -23.37
CA VAL A 893 16.58 -41.19 -22.80
C VAL A 893 16.02 -40.13 -21.87
N ASP A 894 14.72 -39.86 -22.01
CA ASP A 894 13.95 -39.07 -21.06
C ASP A 894 13.63 -39.90 -19.81
N LEU A 895 13.87 -39.30 -18.65
CA LEU A 895 13.52 -39.86 -17.36
C LEU A 895 12.27 -39.17 -16.85
N TYR A 896 11.25 -39.96 -16.52
CA TYR A 896 9.92 -39.48 -16.17
C TYR A 896 9.76 -39.43 -14.65
N ALA A 897 8.99 -38.47 -14.15
CA ALA A 897 8.70 -38.31 -12.72
C ALA A 897 7.97 -39.54 -12.14
N SER A 898 7.01 -40.07 -12.90
CA SER A 898 6.15 -41.17 -12.51
C SER A 898 5.75 -42.00 -13.74
N PRO A 899 5.52 -43.33 -13.59
CA PRO A 899 4.85 -44.12 -14.61
C PRO A 899 3.34 -43.82 -14.70
N VAL A 900 2.74 -43.18 -13.68
CA VAL A 900 1.35 -42.71 -13.70
C VAL A 900 1.27 -41.44 -14.51
N GLY A 901 0.46 -41.44 -15.57
CA GLY A 901 0.25 -40.24 -16.40
C GLY A 901 1.54 -39.69 -17.01
N ALA A 902 2.48 -40.56 -17.42
CA ALA A 902 3.88 -40.29 -17.81
C ALA A 902 4.11 -39.19 -18.88
N THR A 903 3.83 -37.95 -18.53
CA THR A 903 3.97 -36.74 -19.35
C THR A 903 5.12 -35.87 -18.86
N ARG A 904 5.50 -35.99 -17.59
CA ARG A 904 6.47 -35.10 -16.94
C ARG A 904 7.87 -35.69 -16.93
N VAL A 905 8.76 -35.11 -17.73
CA VAL A 905 10.20 -35.43 -17.75
C VAL A 905 10.89 -34.64 -16.65
N VAL A 906 11.72 -35.31 -15.83
CA VAL A 906 12.50 -34.71 -14.74
C VAL A 906 14.00 -34.67 -15.03
N GLY A 907 14.45 -35.44 -16.03
CA GLY A 907 15.83 -35.37 -16.47
C GLY A 907 16.08 -36.07 -17.80
N HIS A 908 17.18 -35.71 -18.44
CA HIS A 908 17.69 -36.36 -19.65
C HIS A 908 18.97 -37.13 -19.34
N ALA A 909 19.01 -38.41 -19.70
CA ALA A 909 20.18 -39.26 -19.55
C ALA A 909 20.84 -39.48 -20.92
N PRO A 910 22.11 -39.08 -21.13
CA PRO A 910 22.84 -39.35 -22.36
C PRO A 910 22.94 -40.84 -22.70
N ALA A 911 23.33 -41.16 -23.94
CA ALA A 911 23.53 -42.55 -24.37
C ALA A 911 24.69 -43.22 -23.61
N GLY A 912 24.47 -44.44 -23.13
CA GLY A 912 25.46 -45.21 -22.36
C GLY A 912 25.56 -44.82 -20.89
N THR A 913 24.72 -43.89 -20.41
CA THR A 913 24.61 -43.55 -18.99
C THR A 913 24.20 -44.78 -18.20
N LYS A 914 24.93 -45.05 -17.11
CA LYS A 914 24.65 -46.16 -16.19
C LYS A 914 23.95 -45.62 -14.96
N LEU A 915 22.71 -46.05 -14.75
CA LEU A 915 21.87 -45.67 -13.62
C LEU A 915 21.66 -46.89 -12.72
N ALA A 916 21.52 -46.70 -11.40
CA ALA A 916 21.22 -47.81 -10.51
C ALA A 916 19.73 -48.17 -10.60
N ALA A 917 19.42 -49.39 -11.04
CA ALA A 917 18.04 -49.86 -11.10
C ALA A 917 17.58 -50.30 -9.70
N THR A 918 16.45 -49.78 -9.24
CA THR A 918 15.95 -50.02 -7.87
C THR A 918 14.60 -50.73 -7.83
N ALA A 919 13.77 -50.55 -8.87
CA ALA A 919 12.50 -51.25 -9.03
C ALA A 919 12.09 -51.37 -10.49
N THR A 920 11.07 -52.18 -10.74
CA THR A 920 10.38 -52.29 -12.03
C THR A 920 8.88 -52.15 -11.83
N ALA A 921 8.21 -51.57 -12.81
CA ALA A 921 6.75 -51.55 -12.95
C ALA A 921 6.41 -51.93 -14.40
N ASP A 922 5.13 -52.13 -14.72
CA ASP A 922 4.73 -52.58 -16.06
C ASP A 922 5.24 -51.63 -17.16
N GLY A 923 6.25 -52.06 -17.91
CA GLY A 923 6.91 -51.25 -18.96
C GLY A 923 7.94 -50.22 -18.46
N TRP A 924 8.23 -50.14 -17.16
CA TRP A 924 9.07 -49.10 -16.57
C TRP A 924 10.18 -49.66 -15.66
N VAL A 925 11.33 -48.98 -15.64
CA VAL A 925 12.45 -49.23 -14.75
C VAL A 925 12.66 -48.00 -13.88
N ARG A 926 12.55 -48.16 -12.56
CA ARG A 926 12.89 -47.12 -11.59
C ARG A 926 14.41 -47.06 -11.43
N VAL A 927 14.97 -45.87 -11.60
CA VAL A 927 16.39 -45.58 -11.55
C VAL A 927 16.70 -44.55 -10.46
N GLU A 928 17.80 -44.72 -9.76
CA GLU A 928 18.28 -43.77 -8.74
C GLU A 928 19.00 -42.58 -9.39
N LEU A 929 18.73 -41.38 -8.88
CA LEU A 929 19.38 -40.13 -9.24
C LEU A 929 20.29 -39.66 -8.09
N ALA A 930 20.91 -38.49 -8.24
CA ALA A 930 21.68 -37.88 -7.16
C ALA A 930 20.78 -37.47 -5.97
N ASP A 931 21.40 -37.30 -4.81
CA ASP A 931 20.81 -36.73 -3.60
C ASP A 931 19.50 -37.36 -3.13
N ASP A 932 19.32 -38.69 -3.19
CA ASP A 932 18.09 -39.43 -2.85
C ASP A 932 16.94 -39.36 -3.87
N GLY A 933 17.17 -38.68 -5.00
CA GLY A 933 16.23 -38.64 -6.11
C GLY A 933 16.07 -39.98 -6.84
N PHE A 934 14.99 -40.13 -7.59
CA PHE A 934 14.76 -41.27 -8.48
C PHE A 934 13.95 -40.85 -9.70
N ALA A 935 13.91 -41.64 -10.76
CA ALA A 935 13.02 -41.41 -11.89
C ALA A 935 12.65 -42.73 -12.57
N PHE A 936 11.86 -42.67 -13.63
CA PHE A 936 11.44 -43.83 -14.41
C PHE A 936 11.91 -43.73 -15.85
N ALA A 937 12.68 -44.72 -16.28
CA ALA A 937 13.00 -44.93 -17.69
C ALA A 937 12.03 -45.97 -18.26
N ARG A 938 11.61 -45.82 -19.53
CA ARG A 938 10.86 -46.89 -20.20
C ARG A 938 11.77 -48.12 -20.34
N ALA A 939 11.25 -49.30 -20.04
CA ALA A 939 12.04 -50.54 -20.05
C ALA A 939 12.64 -50.83 -21.44
N ALA A 940 12.01 -50.35 -22.52
CA ALA A 940 12.52 -50.48 -23.89
C ALA A 940 13.79 -49.65 -24.15
N ASP A 941 13.98 -48.55 -23.42
CA ASP A 941 15.02 -47.55 -23.67
C ASP A 941 16.33 -47.86 -22.90
N VAL A 942 16.27 -48.83 -21.99
CA VAL A 942 17.40 -49.24 -21.15
C VAL A 942 17.72 -50.73 -21.31
N GLU A 943 18.93 -51.10 -20.97
CA GLU A 943 19.37 -52.49 -20.82
C GLU A 943 19.70 -52.76 -19.35
N LEU A 944 19.04 -53.78 -18.77
CA LEU A 944 19.24 -54.18 -17.39
C LEU A 944 20.36 -55.23 -17.30
N GLY A 945 21.38 -54.96 -16.48
CA GLY A 945 22.44 -55.93 -16.22
C GLY A 945 23.65 -55.37 -15.48
N GLY A 946 24.54 -56.24 -15.01
CA GLY A 946 25.77 -55.85 -14.32
C GLY A 946 25.56 -55.31 -12.90
N LYS A 947 26.65 -54.81 -12.31
CA LYS A 947 26.66 -54.23 -10.95
C LYS A 947 26.18 -52.78 -11.00
N ALA A 948 25.37 -52.37 -10.02
CA ALA A 948 24.96 -50.98 -9.85
C ALA A 948 26.20 -50.04 -9.84
N PRO A 949 26.10 -48.85 -10.48
CA PRO A 949 27.19 -47.89 -10.51
C PRO A 949 27.52 -47.41 -9.08
N GLY A 950 28.80 -47.15 -8.80
CA GLY A 950 29.24 -46.65 -7.49
C GLY A 950 29.05 -45.14 -7.29
N LYS A 951 28.61 -44.43 -8.33
CA LYS A 951 28.25 -43.00 -8.32
C LYS A 951 26.96 -42.83 -9.14
N PRO A 952 26.12 -41.83 -8.85
CA PRO A 952 24.98 -41.48 -9.69
C PRO A 952 25.41 -41.28 -11.15
N GLY A 953 24.56 -41.70 -12.09
CA GLY A 953 24.80 -41.46 -13.51
C GLY A 953 24.63 -39.98 -13.86
N ASP A 954 25.23 -39.56 -14.97
CA ASP A 954 25.12 -38.19 -15.48
C ASP A 954 23.72 -37.97 -16.06
N VAL A 955 22.94 -37.11 -15.40
CA VAL A 955 21.55 -36.80 -15.75
C VAL A 955 21.37 -35.28 -15.70
N GLU A 956 20.96 -34.69 -16.82
CA GLU A 956 20.64 -33.27 -16.91
C GLU A 956 19.24 -33.02 -16.37
N VAL A 957 19.09 -32.06 -15.45
CA VAL A 957 17.79 -31.69 -14.87
C VAL A 957 16.98 -30.88 -15.89
N VAL A 958 15.69 -31.19 -16.01
CA VAL A 958 14.74 -30.42 -16.84
C VAL A 958 14.14 -29.29 -16.02
N PHE A 959 14.20 -28.06 -16.53
CA PHE A 959 13.55 -26.89 -15.95
C PHE A 959 12.29 -26.60 -16.76
N GLY A 960 11.14 -27.04 -16.25
CA GLY A 960 9.85 -26.91 -16.94
C GLY A 960 9.19 -25.54 -16.79
N VAL A 961 9.78 -24.64 -16.00
CA VAL A 961 9.27 -23.28 -15.79
C VAL A 961 10.41 -22.28 -15.98
N SER A 962 10.29 -21.43 -16.99
CA SER A 962 11.20 -20.33 -17.29
C SER A 962 10.38 -19.14 -17.83
N PRO A 963 10.76 -17.89 -17.50
CA PRO A 963 10.10 -16.72 -18.07
C PRO A 963 10.66 -16.39 -19.45
N PRO A 964 9.88 -15.69 -20.31
CA PRO A 964 10.41 -15.10 -21.52
C PRO A 964 11.58 -14.14 -21.23
N LYS A 965 12.64 -14.20 -22.04
CA LYS A 965 13.79 -13.29 -21.96
C LYS A 965 13.60 -12.11 -22.92
N ILE A 966 13.62 -10.89 -22.38
CA ILE A 966 13.61 -9.65 -23.17
C ILE A 966 15.04 -9.10 -23.25
N SER A 967 15.49 -8.80 -24.48
CA SER A 967 16.76 -8.13 -24.75
C SER A 967 16.53 -6.81 -25.48
N LEU A 968 17.01 -5.71 -24.91
CA LEU A 968 16.90 -4.37 -25.51
C LEU A 968 18.15 -3.99 -26.28
N THR A 969 17.96 -3.26 -27.38
CA THR A 969 19.06 -2.67 -28.16
C THR A 969 19.74 -1.52 -27.42
N SER A 970 18.97 -0.77 -26.62
CA SER A 970 19.44 0.34 -25.78
C SER A 970 18.45 0.63 -24.65
N SER A 971 18.96 1.06 -23.50
CA SER A 971 18.16 1.44 -22.32
C SER A 971 18.56 2.84 -21.84
N PRO A 972 18.13 3.91 -22.54
CA PRO A 972 18.44 5.28 -22.13
C PRO A 972 17.80 5.60 -20.77
N THR A 973 18.57 6.21 -19.87
CA THR A 973 18.08 6.62 -18.53
C THR A 973 17.74 8.11 -18.45
N ARG A 974 17.94 8.86 -19.54
CA ARG A 974 17.67 10.31 -19.65
C ARG A 974 17.44 10.70 -21.11
N THR A 975 16.50 11.62 -21.33
CA THR A 975 16.26 12.27 -22.63
C THR A 975 15.65 13.65 -22.39
N ASP A 976 15.87 14.59 -23.32
CA ASP A 976 15.18 15.88 -23.36
C ASP A 976 13.99 15.87 -24.34
N GLY A 977 13.74 14.73 -25.00
CA GLY A 977 12.63 14.54 -25.94
C GLY A 977 11.32 14.13 -25.26
N GLU A 978 10.20 14.41 -25.93
CA GLU A 978 8.86 13.99 -25.50
C GLU A 978 8.58 12.50 -25.76
N THR A 979 9.46 11.82 -26.51
CA THR A 979 9.40 10.37 -26.75
C THR A 979 10.78 9.74 -26.59
N VAL A 980 10.79 8.42 -26.40
CA VAL A 980 11.99 7.58 -26.46
C VAL A 980 11.75 6.35 -27.33
N LYS A 981 12.69 6.06 -28.22
CA LYS A 981 12.61 4.85 -29.05
C LYS A 981 13.16 3.65 -28.29
N LEU A 982 12.33 2.65 -28.04
CA LEU A 982 12.73 1.37 -27.48
C LEU A 982 12.60 0.28 -28.55
N ALA A 983 13.59 -0.61 -28.64
CA ALA A 983 13.57 -1.73 -29.56
C ALA A 983 14.31 -2.93 -28.99
N GLY A 984 13.82 -4.13 -29.25
CA GLY A 984 14.38 -5.34 -28.70
C GLY A 984 13.78 -6.61 -29.28
N THR A 985 14.16 -7.73 -28.67
CA THR A 985 13.68 -9.07 -28.99
C THR A 985 13.28 -9.76 -27.69
N ALA A 986 12.08 -10.33 -27.67
CA ALA A 986 11.64 -11.28 -26.65
C ALA A 986 11.80 -12.71 -27.19
N ILE A 987 12.25 -13.63 -26.34
CA ILE A 987 12.48 -15.05 -26.68
C ILE A 987 11.94 -15.93 -25.55
N ASP A 988 11.28 -17.03 -25.90
CA ASP A 988 10.86 -18.11 -25.02
C ASP A 988 11.13 -19.46 -25.71
N GLU A 989 11.39 -20.52 -24.95
CA GLU A 989 11.71 -21.84 -25.52
C GLU A 989 10.46 -22.58 -26.02
N ASP A 990 9.29 -22.32 -25.44
CA ASP A 990 8.05 -23.03 -25.78
C ASP A 990 7.14 -22.19 -26.68
N ALA A 991 6.80 -20.98 -26.22
CA ALA A 991 5.86 -20.12 -26.90
C ALA A 991 6.02 -18.66 -26.50
N LEU A 992 5.75 -17.75 -27.44
CA LEU A 992 5.73 -16.33 -27.16
C LEU A 992 4.55 -15.69 -27.87
N ARG A 993 3.52 -15.32 -27.10
CA ARG A 993 2.26 -14.78 -27.61
C ARG A 993 2.37 -13.33 -28.02
N ASP A 994 2.91 -12.47 -27.16
CA ASP A 994 2.99 -11.03 -27.41
C ASP A 994 4.00 -10.29 -26.52
N VAL A 995 4.24 -9.04 -26.91
CA VAL A 995 4.97 -8.03 -26.13
C VAL A 995 4.11 -6.77 -26.04
N PHE A 996 4.05 -6.18 -24.85
CA PHE A 996 3.44 -4.86 -24.65
C PHE A 996 4.27 -3.98 -23.73
N ILE A 997 4.08 -2.66 -23.86
CA ILE A 997 4.82 -1.65 -23.07
C ILE A 997 3.82 -0.76 -22.37
N THR A 998 4.04 -0.56 -21.07
CA THR A 998 3.32 0.43 -20.27
C THR A 998 4.24 1.56 -19.83
N VAL A 999 3.67 2.74 -19.65
CA VAL A 999 4.37 3.92 -19.13
C VAL A 999 3.58 4.54 -18.00
N ILE A 1000 4.25 4.83 -16.90
CA ILE A 1000 3.69 5.65 -15.82
C ILE A 1000 4.67 6.74 -15.45
N ASN A 1001 4.16 7.95 -15.25
CA ASN A 1001 4.92 8.99 -14.56
C ASN A 1001 4.42 9.03 -13.12
N PRO A 1002 5.12 8.36 -12.17
CA PRO A 1002 4.70 8.39 -10.77
C PRO A 1002 4.61 9.84 -10.31
N SER A 1003 5.54 10.72 -10.68
CA SER A 1003 5.51 12.17 -10.43
C SER A 1003 4.38 12.92 -11.14
N ARG A 1004 3.39 12.27 -11.78
CA ARG A 1004 2.17 12.86 -12.33
C ARG A 1004 0.85 12.16 -11.99
N ASP A 1005 0.89 10.94 -11.48
CA ASP A 1005 -0.30 10.29 -10.93
C ASP A 1005 0.10 9.38 -9.80
N ILE A 1006 -0.43 9.67 -8.61
CA ILE A 1006 0.03 9.04 -7.37
C ILE A 1006 -0.44 7.59 -7.28
N PHE A 1007 -1.59 7.35 -7.91
CA PHE A 1007 -2.38 6.15 -7.84
C PHE A 1007 -2.76 5.65 -9.23
N GLY A 1008 -2.23 6.30 -10.27
CA GLY A 1008 -2.49 5.95 -11.66
C GLY A 1008 -1.91 4.58 -12.01
N GLU A 1009 -2.52 3.96 -13.02
CA GLU A 1009 -2.01 2.75 -13.63
C GLU A 1009 -1.08 3.09 -14.79
N GLY A 1010 -0.20 2.16 -15.18
CA GLY A 1010 0.60 2.31 -16.38
C GLY A 1010 -0.28 2.37 -17.63
N GLU A 1011 -0.06 3.37 -18.47
CA GLU A 1011 -0.72 3.49 -19.77
C GLU A 1011 -0.08 2.53 -20.75
N LYS A 1012 -0.86 1.62 -21.36
CA LYS A 1012 -0.37 0.73 -22.42
C LYS A 1012 -0.17 1.57 -23.69
N VAL A 1013 1.09 1.74 -24.11
CA VAL A 1013 1.45 2.59 -25.25
C VAL A 1013 1.87 1.80 -26.49
N PHE A 1014 2.04 0.48 -26.34
CA PHE A 1014 2.46 -0.40 -27.42
C PHE A 1014 2.01 -1.83 -27.16
N TYR A 1015 1.61 -2.53 -28.22
CA TYR A 1015 1.30 -3.96 -28.23
C TYR A 1015 1.70 -4.56 -29.57
N VAL A 1016 2.30 -5.75 -29.54
CA VAL A 1016 2.56 -6.56 -30.72
C VAL A 1016 2.33 -8.03 -30.41
N ALA A 1017 1.48 -8.69 -31.20
CA ALA A 1017 1.25 -10.13 -31.12
C ALA A 1017 2.14 -10.91 -32.09
N ASN A 1018 2.57 -12.08 -31.65
CA ASN A 1018 3.20 -13.07 -32.50
C ASN A 1018 2.14 -13.74 -33.38
N LYS A 1019 2.40 -13.81 -34.69
CA LYS A 1019 1.50 -14.50 -35.63
C LYS A 1019 1.51 -16.02 -35.41
N ASP A 1020 2.63 -16.53 -34.91
CA ASP A 1020 2.81 -17.93 -34.56
C ASP A 1020 3.60 -18.00 -33.25
N ALA A 1021 2.86 -18.16 -32.15
CA ALA A 1021 3.45 -18.19 -30.82
C ALA A 1021 4.51 -19.29 -30.67
N SER A 1022 4.39 -20.40 -31.41
CA SER A 1022 5.34 -21.53 -31.35
C SER A 1022 6.73 -21.21 -31.88
N THR A 1023 6.92 -20.05 -32.55
CA THR A 1023 8.25 -19.59 -32.97
C THR A 1023 9.14 -19.20 -31.79
N GLY A 1024 8.55 -18.94 -30.62
CA GLY A 1024 9.27 -18.57 -29.40
C GLY A 1024 10.06 -17.26 -29.52
N LYS A 1025 9.86 -16.45 -30.57
CA LYS A 1025 10.63 -15.23 -30.81
C LYS A 1025 9.77 -14.11 -31.37
N LEU A 1026 9.91 -12.91 -30.80
CA LEU A 1026 9.19 -11.71 -31.24
C LEU A 1026 10.09 -10.47 -31.14
N ASP A 1027 10.33 -9.84 -32.29
CA ASP A 1027 11.01 -8.56 -32.37
C ASP A 1027 9.99 -7.42 -32.20
N PHE A 1028 10.37 -6.36 -31.47
CA PHE A 1028 9.52 -5.19 -31.24
C PHE A 1028 10.29 -3.87 -31.35
N SER A 1029 9.59 -2.81 -31.76
CA SER A 1029 10.10 -1.44 -31.73
C SER A 1029 8.95 -0.47 -31.51
N ALA A 1030 9.08 0.39 -30.51
CA ALA A 1030 8.08 1.35 -30.08
C ALA A 1030 8.67 2.76 -29.93
N GLU A 1031 7.90 3.78 -30.30
CA GLU A 1031 8.10 5.16 -29.86
C GLU A 1031 7.28 5.35 -28.59
N VAL A 1032 7.94 5.39 -27.44
CA VAL A 1032 7.31 5.44 -26.13
C VAL A 1032 7.14 6.92 -25.74
N PRO A 1033 5.91 7.43 -25.56
CA PRO A 1033 5.69 8.79 -25.11
C PRO A 1033 6.13 8.96 -23.66
N LEU A 1034 6.69 10.12 -23.36
CA LEU A 1034 7.15 10.49 -22.02
C LEU A 1034 6.49 11.79 -21.60
N THR A 1035 6.40 11.98 -20.29
CA THR A 1035 5.98 13.25 -19.70
C THR A 1035 7.13 13.84 -18.87
N PRO A 1036 7.23 15.18 -18.72
CA PRO A 1036 8.25 15.81 -17.89
C PRO A 1036 8.37 15.18 -16.49
N GLY A 1037 9.59 14.86 -16.09
CA GLY A 1037 9.93 14.22 -14.81
C GLY A 1037 10.30 12.74 -14.97
N ASN A 1038 10.16 11.98 -13.90
CA ASN A 1038 10.51 10.56 -13.87
C ASN A 1038 9.41 9.73 -14.55
N ASN A 1039 9.79 8.88 -15.52
CA ASN A 1039 8.90 7.93 -16.17
C ASN A 1039 9.41 6.52 -15.89
N LEU A 1040 8.52 5.63 -15.45
CA LEU A 1040 8.75 4.20 -15.37
C LEU A 1040 8.16 3.56 -16.63
N VAL A 1041 9.00 2.85 -17.37
CA VAL A 1041 8.60 2.13 -18.59
C VAL A 1041 8.76 0.64 -18.32
N GLU A 1042 7.67 -0.09 -18.38
CA GLU A 1042 7.66 -1.55 -18.17
C GLU A 1042 7.42 -2.26 -19.50
N ILE A 1043 8.13 -3.36 -19.71
CA ILE A 1043 8.05 -4.15 -20.95
C ILE A 1043 7.69 -5.56 -20.53
N HIS A 1044 6.56 -6.04 -21.03
CA HIS A 1044 6.01 -7.33 -20.69
C HIS A 1044 6.07 -8.25 -21.91
N ALA A 1045 6.40 -9.51 -21.68
CA ALA A 1045 6.36 -10.57 -22.68
C ALA A 1045 5.55 -11.73 -22.12
N ARG A 1046 4.62 -12.28 -22.91
CA ARG A 1046 3.73 -13.36 -22.45
C ARG A 1046 3.96 -14.64 -23.25
N GLN A 1047 4.04 -15.75 -22.52
CA GLN A 1047 4.12 -17.12 -23.02
C GLN A 1047 2.71 -17.69 -23.33
#